data_AF-A0A970EES8-F1
#
_entry.id   AF-A0A970EES8-F1
#
_cell.length_a   1.000
_cell.length_b   1.000
_cell.length_c   1.000
_cell.angle_alpha   90.00
_cell.angle_beta   90.00
_cell.angle_gamma   90.00
#
_symmetry.space_group_name_H-M   'P 1'
#
loop_
_entity.id
_entity.type
_entity.pdbx_description
1 polymer ?
#
loop_
_entity_poly.entity_id
_entity_poly.type
_entity_poly.pdbx_seq_one_letter_code
_entity_poly.pdbx_strand_id
1 'polypeptide(L)'
;MKNTLALLVVATMLIGILPVFTLPAGAASMSEAVFFAKFNYAEFPELSAVKEAVDKQDYALAKEELLEYFKQRTREGRVKAFPVTEVHENKGMAMLPLDNILTGPYEFDVSLGKITVDGIGEASAKEYELDVTKKVAQELDNKAFSIMLFQIEKQNYPIIVYSRESSFKPVLVVETEEGGNFIIEPDKDTYIHSGSTTTSFGSSEKLFVNEQSNSLTSAYGTQTRRAYINFPLTAAANQTVTKATLKLTAYVDGGADSPKSMHVISVGNTVWNENTFTWAYTNGIGNIYSWQNDPSGPPWETPSGADSEYTNVTARFWYARPMVWEYKKYLADPEGYPEGREYGEKLLFLMNAFATKKSYGFNRTLETGERLNRWVDVLYEMVDTPAMTPDYLYNIVSFMWGDMNYLYGLNIEDNGVWWSNWKIVANAGLFKAVEFFPEFNDYQKFRNKVESNVEYCINFLYNPDMSFTEAAPAYNIWCVELFGDVVRMASLNNRPVKSSLVAKLKYAVRNALESIYPNGYDTNIGDSNYIDKMPVFKTLAQFLNDDILTAFVTGGKEGNPEYLTSYYETASTAYMRNSWDPDEAVYINFINNSSDGHYHPDSNQVVMYAYGQPLLVDSGRYGYSGSDIYTQLRYASAHNTIEAVGVSLGKHSEAGSKFSHFASNNAFDFAASTQYGYANTAHTRNVLFIKDGFAIVSDYVKGSNANQEYRQNWHFLPSNNASMEGNVAKTNFYKKANITIAVADAQDAQIRKGYHSANYGLVAESEYASYSKTGSEIKFDTVLYPTKAGEDVDFTVTDLAANNKNKSLIKIEGDINGIYYAKNTVFSDGVISEDEKTDAKMAYINLDDDSISVVDATYFEGADFEI
;
A
#
# COMPACT_ATOMS: atom_id res chain seq x y z
N MET A 1 -63.49 -25.78 -1.00
CA MET A 1 -63.94 -24.77 -2.00
C MET A 1 -62.96 -23.61 -1.91
N LYS A 2 -61.93 -23.59 -2.76
CA LYS A 2 -61.79 -22.80 -4.01
C LYS A 2 -61.39 -21.32 -3.78
N ASN A 3 -60.12 -21.04 -4.13
CA ASN A 3 -59.52 -19.80 -4.70
C ASN A 3 -59.44 -18.58 -3.75
N THR A 4 -58.36 -17.81 -3.57
CA THR A 4 -57.18 -17.51 -4.40
C THR A 4 -56.12 -16.80 -3.53
N LEU A 5 -54.84 -17.04 -3.82
CA LEU A 5 -53.62 -16.19 -3.74
C LEU A 5 -52.44 -16.88 -3.04
N ALA A 6 -51.48 -17.29 -3.88
CA ALA A 6 -50.12 -17.61 -3.53
C ALA A 6 -49.23 -16.51 -4.11
N LEU A 7 -48.31 -15.94 -3.33
CA LEU A 7 -46.86 -16.05 -3.59
C LEU A 7 -46.02 -15.36 -2.49
N LEU A 8 -44.97 -16.09 -2.14
CA LEU A 8 -43.77 -15.81 -1.36
C LEU A 8 -43.27 -14.35 -1.30
N VAL A 9 -42.87 -13.97 -0.09
CA VAL A 9 -42.07 -12.79 0.26
C VAL A 9 -40.59 -13.05 -0.06
N VAL A 10 -40.08 -12.41 -1.12
CA VAL A 10 -38.64 -12.19 -1.38
C VAL A 10 -38.48 -10.76 -1.90
N ALA A 11 -37.90 -9.87 -1.08
CA ALA A 11 -37.40 -8.52 -1.37
C ALA A 11 -37.19 -7.83 0.01
N THR A 12 -36.09 -7.17 0.38
CA THR A 12 -35.02 -6.51 -0.39
C THR A 12 -33.97 -6.02 0.64
N MET A 13 -32.74 -6.53 0.59
CA MET A 13 -31.56 -5.74 0.94
C MET A 13 -30.75 -5.62 -0.35
N LEU A 14 -31.12 -4.59 -1.11
CA LEU A 14 -30.41 -4.16 -2.29
C LEU A 14 -29.03 -3.67 -1.85
N ILE A 15 -28.03 -4.47 -2.22
CA ILE A 15 -26.66 -4.04 -2.51
C ILE A 15 -26.75 -2.70 -3.26
N GLY A 16 -26.13 -1.67 -2.71
CA GLY A 16 -25.99 -0.38 -3.36
C GLY A 16 -25.15 -0.54 -4.62
N ILE A 17 -25.83 -0.78 -5.74
CA ILE A 17 -25.30 -0.60 -7.07
C ILE A 17 -25.01 0.90 -7.19
N LEU A 18 -23.74 1.29 -7.06
CA LEU A 18 -23.28 2.55 -7.64
C LEU A 18 -23.72 2.53 -9.12
N PRO A 19 -24.34 3.60 -9.64
CA PRO A 19 -24.63 3.66 -11.06
C PRO A 19 -23.30 3.76 -11.78
N VAL A 20 -22.78 2.62 -12.23
CA VAL A 20 -21.76 2.57 -13.27
C VAL A 20 -22.45 3.09 -14.53
N PHE A 21 -22.38 4.39 -14.76
CA PHE A 21 -22.72 4.98 -16.04
C PHE A 21 -21.70 4.48 -17.07
N THR A 22 -21.93 3.31 -17.63
CA THR A 22 -21.30 2.88 -18.88
C THR A 22 -22.02 3.59 -20.01
N LEU A 23 -21.53 4.78 -20.36
CA LEU A 23 -21.83 5.35 -21.67
C LEU A 23 -21.23 4.40 -22.73
N PRO A 24 -21.94 4.08 -23.82
CA PRO A 24 -21.35 3.34 -24.92
C PRO A 24 -20.16 4.15 -25.46
N ALA A 25 -18.96 3.58 -25.37
CA ALA A 25 -17.71 4.24 -25.74
C ALA A 25 -17.63 4.42 -27.26
N GLY A 26 -18.19 5.52 -27.75
CA GLY A 26 -17.71 6.11 -28.99
C GLY A 26 -16.44 6.91 -28.70
N ALA A 27 -15.44 6.82 -29.58
CA ALA A 27 -14.24 7.66 -29.48
C ALA A 27 -14.64 9.14 -29.41
N ALA A 28 -14.16 9.86 -28.40
CA ALA A 28 -14.32 11.31 -28.38
C ALA A 28 -13.25 11.92 -29.30
N SER A 29 -13.59 12.14 -30.56
CA SER A 29 -12.69 12.82 -31.49
C SER A 29 -13.03 14.30 -31.58
N MET A 30 -12.07 15.17 -31.30
CA MET A 30 -12.12 16.55 -31.75
C MET A 30 -11.73 16.61 -33.22
N SER A 31 -12.39 17.45 -34.03
CA SER A 31 -11.89 17.71 -35.39
C SER A 31 -10.62 18.55 -35.33
N GLU A 32 -9.74 18.41 -36.32
CA GLU A 32 -8.48 19.16 -36.40
C GLU A 32 -8.74 20.67 -36.32
N ALA A 33 -9.76 21.17 -37.02
CA ALA A 33 -10.19 22.58 -36.96
C ALA A 33 -10.52 23.05 -35.53
N VAL A 34 -11.26 22.25 -34.76
CA VAL A 34 -11.66 22.61 -33.39
C VAL A 34 -10.46 22.52 -32.44
N PHE A 35 -9.56 21.55 -32.65
CA PHE A 35 -8.33 21.39 -31.88
C PHE A 35 -7.38 22.56 -32.08
N PHE A 36 -7.06 22.91 -33.33
CA PHE A 36 -6.16 24.02 -33.62
C PHE A 36 -6.74 25.37 -33.21
N ALA A 37 -8.08 25.50 -33.11
CA ALA A 37 -8.72 26.69 -32.54
C ALA A 37 -8.54 26.82 -31.01
N LYS A 38 -8.02 25.81 -30.32
CA LYS A 38 -7.71 25.88 -28.88
C LYS A 38 -6.42 26.63 -28.58
N PHE A 39 -5.54 26.86 -29.55
CA PHE A 39 -4.26 27.53 -29.32
C PHE A 39 -4.39 29.06 -29.37
N ASN A 40 -3.64 29.73 -28.50
CA ASN A 40 -3.55 31.18 -28.43
C ASN A 40 -2.38 31.68 -29.29
N TYR A 41 -2.61 31.81 -30.60
CA TYR A 41 -1.59 32.30 -31.54
C TYR A 41 -1.16 33.76 -31.29
N ALA A 42 -1.93 34.53 -30.52
CA ALA A 42 -1.60 35.92 -30.23
C ALA A 42 -0.55 36.05 -29.12
N GLU A 43 -0.61 35.19 -28.09
CA GLU A 43 0.35 35.18 -26.99
C GLU A 43 1.59 34.32 -27.26
N PHE A 44 1.50 33.40 -28.23
CA PHE A 44 2.56 32.46 -28.59
C PHE A 44 2.95 32.63 -30.08
N PRO A 45 3.70 33.69 -30.43
CA PRO A 45 4.09 33.97 -31.82
C PRO A 45 4.94 32.88 -32.46
N GLU A 46 5.58 32.02 -31.66
CA GLU A 46 6.34 30.86 -32.12
C GLU A 46 5.43 29.76 -32.73
N LEU A 47 4.10 29.84 -32.55
CA LEU A 47 3.11 29.01 -33.25
C LEU A 47 2.70 29.58 -34.62
N SER A 48 3.40 30.59 -35.14
CA SER A 48 3.06 31.24 -36.42
C SER A 48 3.01 30.27 -37.60
N ALA A 49 3.95 29.34 -37.72
CA ALA A 49 3.95 28.31 -38.78
C ALA A 49 2.71 27.39 -38.69
N VAL A 50 2.35 26.97 -37.48
CA VAL A 50 1.11 26.21 -37.21
C VAL A 50 -0.11 27.01 -37.66
N LYS A 51 -0.18 28.29 -37.28
CA LYS A 51 -1.28 29.18 -37.63
C LYS A 51 -1.43 29.32 -39.15
N GLU A 52 -0.32 29.53 -39.86
CA GLU A 52 -0.33 29.67 -41.32
C GLU A 52 -0.83 28.41 -42.03
N ALA A 53 -0.48 27.22 -41.53
CA ALA A 53 -0.98 25.95 -42.04
C ALA A 53 -2.49 25.79 -41.76
N VAL A 54 -2.94 26.13 -40.55
CA VAL A 54 -4.36 26.09 -40.14
C VAL A 54 -5.22 27.06 -40.97
N ASP A 55 -4.74 28.29 -41.22
CA ASP A 55 -5.44 29.29 -42.04
C ASP A 55 -5.65 28.79 -43.49
N LYS A 56 -4.73 27.94 -43.99
CA LYS A 56 -4.80 27.28 -45.30
C LYS A 56 -5.60 25.96 -45.27
N GLN A 57 -6.08 25.54 -44.10
CA GLN A 57 -6.71 24.23 -43.87
C GLN A 57 -5.81 23.03 -44.20
N ASP A 58 -4.48 23.22 -44.14
CA ASP A 58 -3.50 22.15 -44.31
C ASP A 58 -3.15 21.54 -42.94
N TYR A 59 -4.02 20.66 -42.45
CA TYR A 59 -3.86 20.08 -41.12
C TYR A 59 -2.74 19.04 -41.04
N ALA A 60 -2.31 18.47 -42.18
CA ALA A 60 -1.13 17.61 -42.21
C ALA A 60 0.12 18.43 -41.86
N LEU A 61 0.33 19.55 -42.56
CA LEU A 61 1.42 20.47 -42.26
C LEU A 61 1.27 21.08 -40.85
N ALA A 62 0.06 21.43 -40.43
CA ALA A 62 -0.17 21.99 -39.09
C ALA A 62 0.28 21.04 -37.97
N LYS A 63 0.09 19.72 -38.13
CA LYS A 63 0.56 18.71 -37.17
C LYS A 63 2.09 18.59 -37.18
N GLU A 64 2.72 18.67 -38.34
CA GLU A 64 4.19 18.66 -38.47
C GLU A 64 4.81 19.87 -37.76
N GLU A 65 4.30 21.07 -38.05
CA GLU A 65 4.75 22.32 -37.44
C GLU A 65 4.47 22.35 -35.94
N LEU A 66 3.36 21.76 -35.48
CA LEU A 66 3.07 21.63 -34.05
C LEU A 66 4.09 20.74 -33.34
N LEU A 67 4.47 19.62 -33.97
CA LEU A 67 5.51 18.75 -33.42
C LEU A 67 6.85 19.49 -33.34
N GLU A 68 7.24 20.21 -34.38
CA GLU A 68 8.47 20.99 -34.35
C GLU A 68 8.44 22.08 -33.27
N TYR A 69 7.32 22.78 -33.09
CA TYR A 69 7.13 23.72 -31.99
C TYR A 69 7.36 23.06 -30.62
N PHE A 70 6.72 21.91 -30.35
CA PHE A 70 6.87 21.23 -29.06
C PHE A 70 8.30 20.70 -28.84
N LYS A 71 9.00 20.27 -29.89
CA LYS A 71 10.43 19.90 -29.80
C LYS A 71 11.28 21.08 -29.37
N GLN A 72 11.14 22.22 -30.05
CA GLN A 72 11.89 23.44 -29.74
C GLN A 72 11.59 23.95 -28.33
N ARG A 73 10.31 23.98 -27.97
CA ARG A 73 9.81 24.35 -26.63
C ARG A 73 10.48 23.53 -25.52
N THR A 74 10.61 22.22 -25.70
CA THR A 74 11.28 21.34 -24.74
C THR A 74 12.79 21.59 -24.69
N ARG A 75 13.46 21.70 -25.85
CA ARG A 75 14.91 21.98 -25.94
C ARG A 75 15.30 23.31 -25.28
N GLU A 76 14.45 24.31 -25.40
CA GLU A 76 14.66 25.64 -24.80
C GLU A 76 14.27 25.69 -23.31
N GLY A 77 13.63 24.64 -22.79
CA GLY A 77 13.17 24.56 -21.42
C GLY A 77 12.10 25.60 -21.07
N ARG A 78 11.30 26.03 -22.06
CA ARG A 78 10.24 27.04 -21.91
C ARG A 78 9.15 26.59 -20.92
N VAL A 79 8.86 25.30 -20.93
CA VAL A 79 7.95 24.63 -19.99
C VAL A 79 8.62 23.37 -19.50
N LYS A 80 8.48 23.10 -18.19
CA LYS A 80 9.12 21.97 -17.52
C LYS A 80 8.07 21.09 -16.86
N ALA A 81 8.32 19.79 -16.86
CA ALA A 81 7.59 18.80 -16.07
C ALA A 81 8.59 17.99 -15.23
N PHE A 82 8.08 17.04 -14.47
CA PHE A 82 8.93 16.15 -13.69
C PHE A 82 9.63 15.15 -14.61
N PRO A 83 10.96 15.00 -14.52
CA PRO A 83 11.67 14.04 -15.32
C PRO A 83 11.38 12.60 -14.85
N VAL A 84 11.40 11.66 -15.79
CA VAL A 84 11.46 10.24 -15.50
C VAL A 84 12.90 9.86 -15.20
N THR A 85 13.15 9.48 -13.94
CA THR A 85 14.47 9.07 -13.41
C THR A 85 14.48 7.59 -12.99
N GLU A 86 15.61 7.12 -12.47
CA GLU A 86 15.82 5.75 -12.00
C GLU A 86 14.85 5.27 -10.92
N VAL A 87 14.25 6.19 -10.15
CA VAL A 87 13.23 5.84 -9.15
C VAL A 87 11.96 5.24 -9.78
N HIS A 88 11.78 5.42 -11.09
CA HIS A 88 10.69 4.82 -11.87
C HIS A 88 11.07 3.48 -12.51
N GLU A 89 12.26 2.95 -12.24
CA GLU A 89 12.69 1.67 -12.75
C GLU A 89 11.78 0.54 -12.23
N ASN A 90 11.01 -0.04 -13.15
CA ASN A 90 10.28 -1.28 -12.91
C ASN A 90 10.20 -2.07 -14.23
N LYS A 91 11.33 -2.67 -14.62
CA LYS A 91 11.43 -3.43 -15.87
C LYS A 91 10.38 -4.56 -15.94
N GLY A 92 10.08 -5.20 -14.82
CA GLY A 92 9.07 -6.26 -14.75
C GLY A 92 7.65 -5.79 -15.12
N MET A 93 7.26 -4.60 -14.69
CA MET A 93 6.01 -3.95 -15.11
C MET A 93 6.06 -3.47 -16.56
N ALA A 94 7.21 -2.93 -17.00
CA ALA A 94 7.39 -2.43 -18.37
C ALA A 94 7.38 -3.54 -19.44
N MET A 95 7.80 -4.76 -19.08
CA MET A 95 7.85 -5.91 -20.00
C MET A 95 6.46 -6.39 -20.42
N LEU A 96 5.47 -6.40 -19.52
CA LEU A 96 4.15 -6.97 -19.83
C LEU A 96 3.47 -6.24 -21.01
N PRO A 97 3.39 -4.89 -21.06
CA PRO A 97 2.76 -4.20 -22.18
C PRO A 97 3.46 -4.39 -23.52
N LEU A 98 4.77 -4.66 -23.57
CA LEU A 98 5.49 -4.99 -24.82
C LEU A 98 4.83 -6.19 -25.51
N ASP A 99 4.53 -7.22 -24.73
CA ASP A 99 3.92 -8.46 -25.18
C ASP A 99 2.38 -8.39 -25.24
N ASN A 100 1.80 -7.19 -25.19
CA ASN A 100 0.34 -6.93 -25.10
C ASN A 100 -0.31 -7.58 -23.89
N ILE A 101 0.41 -7.68 -22.78
CA ILE A 101 -0.12 -8.17 -21.51
C ILE A 101 -0.35 -6.98 -20.60
N LEU A 102 -1.56 -6.87 -20.07
CA LEU A 102 -1.92 -5.87 -19.07
C LEU A 102 -2.25 -6.54 -17.75
N THR A 103 -1.84 -5.90 -16.66
CA THR A 103 -2.12 -6.34 -15.30
C THR A 103 -3.10 -5.36 -14.61
N GLY A 104 -3.89 -5.90 -13.69
CA GLY A 104 -4.87 -5.17 -12.88
C GLY A 104 -4.24 -4.47 -11.67
N PRO A 105 -4.97 -4.34 -10.55
CA PRO A 105 -4.58 -3.46 -9.44
C PRO A 105 -3.41 -3.95 -8.60
N TYR A 106 -2.97 -5.20 -8.78
CA TYR A 106 -1.93 -5.80 -7.94
C TYR A 106 -0.56 -5.42 -8.46
N GLU A 107 0.03 -4.42 -7.80
CA GLU A 107 1.35 -3.86 -8.13
C GLU A 107 2.50 -4.90 -8.00
N PHE A 108 2.22 -6.06 -7.39
CA PHE A 108 3.14 -7.19 -7.19
C PHE A 108 3.22 -8.16 -8.37
N ASP A 109 2.19 -8.17 -9.22
CA ASP A 109 2.08 -9.08 -10.35
C ASP A 109 2.93 -8.58 -11.53
N VAL A 110 4.27 -8.60 -11.35
CA VAL A 110 5.27 -8.13 -12.32
C VAL A 110 6.09 -9.29 -12.88
N SER A 111 6.56 -9.15 -14.12
CA SER A 111 7.46 -10.15 -14.69
C SER A 111 8.84 -10.10 -14.05
N LEU A 112 9.37 -11.26 -13.70
CA LEU A 112 10.77 -11.44 -13.26
C LEU A 112 11.71 -11.68 -14.44
N GLY A 113 11.15 -12.06 -15.59
CA GLY A 113 11.87 -12.34 -16.82
C GLY A 113 11.08 -13.28 -17.74
N LYS A 114 11.71 -13.64 -18.86
CA LYS A 114 11.17 -14.57 -19.87
C LYS A 114 12.01 -15.84 -19.92
N ILE A 115 11.36 -16.99 -20.06
CA ILE A 115 12.00 -18.26 -20.40
C ILE A 115 11.50 -18.67 -21.78
N THR A 116 12.42 -18.93 -22.71
CA THR A 116 12.12 -19.38 -24.07
C THR A 116 12.45 -20.86 -24.20
N VAL A 117 11.42 -21.69 -24.36
CA VAL A 117 11.48 -23.15 -24.46
C VAL A 117 11.52 -23.55 -25.93
N ASP A 118 12.57 -24.27 -26.34
CA ASP A 118 12.84 -24.62 -27.74
C ASP A 118 12.66 -26.13 -28.06
N GLY A 119 12.71 -26.99 -27.05
CA GLY A 119 12.54 -28.44 -27.20
C GLY A 119 11.09 -28.82 -27.46
N ILE A 120 10.83 -29.62 -28.50
CA ILE A 120 9.50 -30.18 -28.80
C ILE A 120 9.44 -31.63 -28.33
N GLY A 121 8.40 -31.94 -27.55
CA GLY A 121 8.11 -33.27 -27.01
C GLY A 121 8.97 -33.63 -25.80
N GLU A 122 8.48 -34.57 -24.99
CA GLU A 122 9.05 -34.89 -23.68
C GLU A 122 10.52 -35.35 -23.72
N ALA A 123 10.94 -36.03 -24.79
CA ALA A 123 12.33 -36.45 -24.97
C ALA A 123 13.33 -35.28 -25.11
N SER A 124 12.85 -34.07 -25.33
CA SER A 124 13.66 -32.85 -25.43
C SER A 124 13.68 -32.02 -24.14
N ALA A 125 13.01 -32.49 -23.08
CA ALA A 125 12.95 -31.79 -21.81
C ALA A 125 14.35 -31.46 -21.27
N LYS A 126 14.55 -30.20 -20.88
CA LYS A 126 15.80 -29.70 -20.31
C LYS A 126 15.54 -28.60 -19.29
N GLU A 127 16.55 -28.32 -18.47
CA GLU A 127 16.53 -27.26 -17.48
C GLU A 127 16.70 -25.88 -18.14
N TYR A 128 15.94 -24.92 -17.65
CA TYR A 128 16.04 -23.50 -17.95
C TYR A 128 16.23 -22.73 -16.64
N GLU A 129 17.05 -21.69 -16.67
CA GLU A 129 17.37 -20.88 -15.50
C GLU A 129 16.87 -19.45 -15.65
N LEU A 130 16.49 -18.84 -14.54
CA LEU A 130 16.17 -17.41 -14.45
C LEU A 130 16.74 -16.82 -13.16
N ASP A 131 17.42 -15.68 -13.27
CA ASP A 131 17.83 -14.89 -12.12
C ASP A 131 16.61 -14.24 -11.46
N VAL A 132 16.38 -14.58 -10.19
CA VAL A 132 15.30 -14.03 -9.36
C VAL A 132 15.83 -13.40 -8.07
N THR A 133 17.14 -13.10 -8.02
CA THR A 133 17.87 -12.59 -6.85
C THR A 133 17.16 -11.42 -6.18
N LYS A 134 16.88 -10.37 -6.95
CA LYS A 134 16.24 -9.15 -6.44
C LYS A 134 14.89 -9.44 -5.79
N LYS A 135 14.09 -10.33 -6.38
CA LYS A 135 12.76 -10.65 -5.86
C LYS A 135 12.82 -11.55 -4.64
N VAL A 136 13.67 -12.58 -4.64
CA VAL A 136 13.84 -13.47 -3.48
C VAL A 136 14.34 -12.68 -2.27
N ALA A 137 15.28 -11.76 -2.46
CA ALA A 137 15.75 -10.88 -1.39
C ALA A 137 14.61 -10.03 -0.76
N GLN A 138 13.66 -9.56 -1.58
CA GLN A 138 12.50 -8.78 -1.13
C GLN A 138 11.45 -9.62 -0.38
N GLU A 139 11.39 -10.94 -0.63
CA GLU A 139 10.37 -11.83 -0.08
C GLU A 139 10.84 -12.63 1.15
N LEU A 140 12.10 -12.48 1.57
CA LEU A 140 12.66 -13.20 2.73
C LEU A 140 11.84 -12.97 4.00
N ASP A 141 11.45 -11.72 4.27
CA ASP A 141 10.65 -11.38 5.45
C ASP A 141 9.22 -11.92 5.37
N ASN A 142 8.73 -12.29 4.17
CA ASN A 142 7.45 -12.97 3.95
C ASN A 142 7.56 -14.50 4.05
N LYS A 143 8.78 -15.04 4.24
CA LYS A 143 9.07 -16.49 4.34
C LYS A 143 8.65 -17.34 3.13
N ALA A 144 8.21 -16.73 2.03
CA ALA A 144 7.72 -17.47 0.87
C ALA A 144 7.89 -16.67 -0.44
N PHE A 145 8.14 -17.38 -1.53
CA PHE A 145 8.25 -16.83 -2.88
C PHE A 145 7.33 -17.60 -3.83
N SER A 146 6.25 -16.94 -4.29
CA SER A 146 5.28 -17.51 -5.22
C SER A 146 5.44 -16.93 -6.63
N ILE A 147 5.35 -17.81 -7.63
CA ILE A 147 5.38 -17.45 -9.05
C ILE A 147 4.19 -18.02 -9.82
N MET A 148 3.83 -17.34 -10.89
CA MET A 148 2.94 -17.80 -11.94
C MET A 148 3.69 -17.88 -13.27
N LEU A 149 3.51 -18.98 -13.99
CA LEU A 149 4.02 -19.15 -15.35
C LEU A 149 2.92 -18.76 -16.35
N PHE A 150 3.26 -17.87 -17.28
CA PHE A 150 2.32 -17.27 -18.23
C PHE A 150 2.89 -17.31 -19.64
N GLN A 151 2.31 -18.11 -20.54
CA GLN A 151 2.77 -18.19 -21.93
C GLN A 151 2.48 -16.87 -22.66
N ILE A 152 3.46 -16.38 -23.41
CA ILE A 152 3.36 -15.14 -24.17
C ILE A 152 2.52 -15.36 -25.42
N GLU A 153 2.83 -16.40 -26.19
CA GLU A 153 2.17 -16.68 -27.45
C GLU A 153 0.78 -17.29 -27.27
N LYS A 154 -0.27 -16.66 -27.79
CA LYS A 154 -1.63 -17.20 -27.74
C LYS A 154 -1.85 -18.33 -28.76
N GLN A 155 -1.66 -19.58 -28.32
CA GLN A 155 -1.74 -20.76 -29.19
C GLN A 155 -2.28 -22.01 -28.46
N ASN A 156 -2.58 -23.07 -29.22
CA ASN A 156 -3.24 -24.27 -28.70
C ASN A 156 -2.32 -25.24 -27.94
N TYR A 157 -1.00 -25.18 -28.17
CA TYR A 157 -0.05 -26.13 -27.62
C TYR A 157 0.70 -25.54 -26.44
N PRO A 158 0.71 -26.23 -25.28
CA PRO A 158 1.33 -25.71 -24.07
C PRO A 158 2.83 -25.90 -23.97
N ILE A 159 3.44 -25.03 -23.17
CA ILE A 159 4.69 -25.35 -22.48
C ILE A 159 4.34 -26.26 -21.30
N ILE A 160 5.05 -27.37 -21.17
CA ILE A 160 4.91 -28.33 -20.08
C ILE A 160 6.13 -28.21 -19.18
N VAL A 161 5.88 -27.99 -17.89
CA VAL A 161 6.90 -27.90 -16.83
C VAL A 161 6.68 -29.06 -15.86
N TYR A 162 7.75 -29.70 -15.39
CA TYR A 162 7.61 -30.73 -14.36
C TYR A 162 7.21 -30.11 -13.01
N SER A 163 6.34 -30.79 -12.28
CA SER A 163 5.90 -30.38 -10.94
C SER A 163 6.77 -30.95 -9.82
N ARG A 164 6.46 -30.61 -8.58
CA ARG A 164 7.05 -31.12 -7.35
C ARG A 164 6.94 -32.64 -7.18
N GLU A 165 5.92 -33.27 -7.77
CA GLU A 165 5.71 -34.72 -7.76
C GLU A 165 6.71 -35.46 -8.65
N SER A 166 7.34 -34.75 -9.61
CA SER A 166 8.31 -35.32 -10.54
C SER A 166 9.72 -35.41 -9.93
N SER A 167 10.52 -36.34 -10.47
CA SER A 167 11.97 -36.38 -10.22
C SER A 167 12.73 -35.18 -10.83
N PHE A 168 12.11 -34.43 -11.74
CA PHE A 168 12.66 -33.23 -12.38
C PHE A 168 12.00 -31.95 -11.85
N LYS A 169 11.60 -31.96 -10.58
CA LYS A 169 10.88 -30.87 -9.92
C LYS A 169 11.60 -29.50 -10.05
N PRO A 170 10.83 -28.40 -9.98
CA PRO A 170 11.41 -27.05 -9.88
C PRO A 170 12.32 -26.93 -8.66
N VAL A 171 13.37 -26.13 -8.76
CA VAL A 171 14.21 -25.77 -7.61
C VAL A 171 14.57 -24.30 -7.63
N LEU A 172 14.67 -23.72 -6.43
CA LEU A 172 15.22 -22.38 -6.22
C LEU A 172 16.57 -22.53 -5.51
N VAL A 173 17.65 -22.09 -6.16
CA VAL A 173 18.99 -22.09 -5.57
C VAL A 173 19.26 -20.71 -5.00
N VAL A 174 19.54 -20.61 -3.70
CA VAL A 174 19.80 -19.35 -2.99
C VAL A 174 21.18 -19.37 -2.36
N GLU A 175 22.01 -18.41 -2.75
CA GLU A 175 23.35 -18.17 -2.21
C GLU A 175 23.32 -16.92 -1.32
N THR A 176 23.93 -16.96 -0.13
CA THR A 176 23.90 -15.87 0.85
C THR A 176 25.30 -15.39 1.24
N GLU A 177 25.40 -14.15 1.71
CA GLU A 177 26.66 -13.55 2.17
C GLU A 177 27.28 -14.34 3.33
N GLU A 178 26.45 -14.96 4.16
CA GLU A 178 26.84 -15.80 5.29
C GLU A 178 27.42 -17.17 4.88
N GLY A 179 27.57 -17.43 3.58
CA GLY A 179 28.07 -18.69 3.04
C GLY A 179 27.02 -19.79 2.95
N GLY A 180 25.73 -19.44 3.08
CA GLY A 180 24.62 -20.34 2.85
C GLY A 180 24.47 -20.65 1.37
N ASN A 181 24.18 -21.92 1.06
CA ASN A 181 23.84 -22.38 -0.28
C ASN A 181 22.65 -23.34 -0.16
N PHE A 182 21.45 -22.80 -0.37
CA PHE A 182 20.19 -23.49 -0.16
C PHE A 182 19.61 -23.95 -1.48
N ILE A 183 19.30 -25.25 -1.58
CA ILE A 183 18.44 -25.78 -2.64
C ILE A 183 17.05 -25.92 -2.04
N ILE A 184 16.15 -25.03 -2.44
CA ILE A 184 14.79 -24.94 -1.94
C ILE A 184 13.85 -25.61 -2.94
N GLU A 185 13.18 -26.67 -2.50
CA GLU A 185 12.12 -27.34 -3.25
C GLU A 185 10.78 -26.64 -3.00
N PRO A 186 9.84 -26.67 -3.96
CA PRO A 186 8.51 -26.12 -3.75
C PRO A 186 7.73 -26.93 -2.70
N ASP A 187 7.03 -26.21 -1.82
CA ASP A 187 6.13 -26.79 -0.81
C ASP A 187 4.71 -26.99 -1.34
N LYS A 188 4.39 -26.37 -2.48
CA LYS A 188 3.14 -26.51 -3.24
C LYS A 188 3.29 -26.02 -4.67
N ASP A 189 2.61 -26.71 -5.59
CA ASP A 189 2.40 -26.27 -6.97
C ASP A 189 1.05 -26.76 -7.52
N THR A 190 0.60 -26.13 -8.60
CA THR A 190 -0.63 -26.54 -9.31
C THR A 190 -0.69 -25.80 -10.64
N TYR A 191 -1.66 -26.14 -11.48
CA TYR A 191 -2.08 -25.28 -12.58
C TYR A 191 -3.61 -25.14 -12.59
N ILE A 192 -4.09 -24.01 -13.10
CA ILE A 192 -5.52 -23.75 -13.30
C ILE A 192 -5.89 -23.96 -14.76
N HIS A 193 -7.15 -24.30 -15.04
CA HIS A 193 -7.63 -24.60 -16.39
C HIS A 193 -9.03 -23.99 -16.65
N SER A 194 -9.15 -23.14 -17.66
CA SER A 194 -10.41 -22.41 -17.95
C SER A 194 -11.57 -23.30 -18.38
N GLY A 195 -11.32 -24.39 -19.11
CA GLY A 195 -12.30 -25.43 -19.42
C GLY A 195 -12.61 -26.45 -18.30
N SER A 196 -11.94 -26.40 -17.14
CA SER A 196 -12.17 -27.33 -16.01
C SER A 196 -12.13 -26.55 -14.69
N THR A 197 -13.15 -25.71 -14.49
CA THR A 197 -13.01 -24.55 -13.60
C THR A 197 -12.91 -24.87 -12.11
N THR A 198 -13.43 -26.02 -11.70
CA THR A 198 -13.48 -26.46 -10.29
C THR A 198 -12.52 -27.60 -9.98
N THR A 199 -11.68 -27.99 -10.94
CA THR A 199 -10.74 -29.10 -10.75
C THR A 199 -9.42 -28.57 -10.23
N SER A 200 -8.93 -29.13 -9.13
CA SER A 200 -7.56 -28.93 -8.68
C SER A 200 -6.64 -29.95 -9.37
N PHE A 201 -5.45 -29.48 -9.73
CA PHE A 201 -4.39 -30.27 -10.36
C PHE A 201 -3.11 -30.32 -9.51
N GLY A 202 -3.21 -30.05 -8.21
CA GLY A 202 -2.05 -29.99 -7.30
C GLY A 202 -1.35 -31.32 -7.00
N SER A 203 -1.73 -32.42 -7.67
CA SER A 203 -1.05 -33.72 -7.61
C SER A 203 -0.57 -34.20 -8.98
N SER A 204 -0.65 -33.33 -9.99
CA SER A 204 -0.24 -33.63 -11.36
C SER A 204 1.28 -33.56 -11.49
N GLU A 205 1.93 -34.61 -11.99
CA GLU A 205 3.39 -34.63 -12.27
C GLU A 205 3.85 -33.58 -13.31
N LYS A 206 2.90 -32.96 -14.02
CA LYS A 206 3.12 -32.00 -15.10
C LYS A 206 2.24 -30.77 -14.90
N LEU A 207 2.83 -29.59 -15.04
CA LEU A 207 2.19 -28.29 -15.03
C LEU A 207 2.07 -27.78 -16.48
N PHE A 208 0.85 -27.43 -16.88
CA PHE A 208 0.56 -26.97 -18.24
C PHE A 208 0.42 -25.46 -18.28
N VAL A 209 1.13 -24.82 -19.20
CA VAL A 209 1.15 -23.36 -19.38
C VAL A 209 0.80 -23.03 -20.81
N ASN A 210 -0.37 -22.41 -21.04
CA ASN A 210 -0.75 -21.88 -22.34
C ASN A 210 -1.85 -20.81 -22.26
N GLU A 211 -1.65 -19.71 -22.97
CA GLU A 211 -2.69 -18.71 -23.21
C GLU A 211 -3.41 -19.01 -24.52
N GLN A 212 -4.73 -18.83 -24.55
CA GLN A 212 -5.55 -19.09 -25.73
C GLN A 212 -6.53 -17.94 -25.99
N SER A 213 -7.27 -18.01 -27.09
CA SER A 213 -8.33 -17.05 -27.43
C SER A 213 -9.43 -17.71 -28.22
N ASN A 214 -10.68 -17.36 -27.88
CA ASN A 214 -11.86 -17.76 -28.63
C ASN A 214 -12.10 -16.81 -29.84
N SER A 215 -11.58 -15.59 -29.79
CA SER A 215 -11.61 -14.59 -30.88
C SER A 215 -10.36 -13.70 -30.84
N LEU A 216 -10.11 -12.90 -31.89
CA LEU A 216 -8.98 -11.95 -31.93
C LEU A 216 -8.97 -10.99 -30.72
N THR A 217 -10.16 -10.66 -30.22
CA THR A 217 -10.39 -9.70 -29.13
C THR A 217 -10.83 -10.39 -27.83
N SER A 218 -10.56 -11.68 -27.65
CA SER A 218 -10.86 -12.34 -26.37
C SER A 218 -9.62 -12.34 -25.49
N ALA A 219 -9.78 -12.01 -24.21
CA ALA A 219 -8.67 -12.00 -23.26
C ALA A 219 -8.12 -13.43 -23.00
N TYR A 220 -8.97 -14.45 -23.04
CA TYR A 220 -8.58 -15.87 -22.90
C TYR A 220 -9.54 -16.81 -23.63
N GLY A 221 -9.14 -18.06 -23.85
CA GLY A 221 -9.94 -19.15 -24.43
C GLY A 221 -10.24 -20.29 -23.46
N THR A 222 -10.99 -21.31 -23.89
CA THR A 222 -11.43 -22.44 -23.03
C THR A 222 -10.33 -23.45 -22.70
N GLN A 223 -9.16 -23.34 -23.31
CA GLN A 223 -7.99 -24.16 -22.99
C GLN A 223 -6.87 -23.37 -22.33
N THR A 224 -7.15 -22.19 -21.77
CA THR A 224 -6.14 -21.37 -21.08
C THR A 224 -5.71 -22.05 -19.78
N ARG A 225 -4.39 -22.16 -19.56
CA ARG A 225 -3.79 -22.79 -18.40
C ARG A 225 -2.61 -21.98 -17.88
N ARG A 226 -2.53 -21.84 -16.56
CA ARG A 226 -1.46 -21.11 -15.86
C ARG A 226 -0.98 -21.93 -14.68
N ALA A 227 0.33 -22.07 -14.55
CA ALA A 227 0.94 -22.83 -13.46
C ALA A 227 1.37 -21.88 -12.34
N TYR A 228 1.26 -22.34 -11.10
CA TYR A 228 1.65 -21.64 -9.88
C TYR A 228 2.58 -22.53 -9.07
N ILE A 229 3.65 -21.95 -8.55
CA ILE A 229 4.68 -22.66 -7.77
C ILE A 229 5.06 -21.76 -6.59
N ASN A 230 5.09 -22.31 -5.38
CA ASN A 230 5.56 -21.60 -4.19
C ASN A 230 6.82 -22.26 -3.62
N PHE A 231 7.78 -21.44 -3.22
CA PHE A 231 9.02 -21.85 -2.57
C PHE A 231 9.05 -21.30 -1.13
N PRO A 232 9.17 -22.15 -0.10
CA PRO A 232 9.34 -21.70 1.27
C PRO A 232 10.75 -21.15 1.48
N LEU A 233 10.87 -19.88 1.89
CA LEU A 233 12.15 -19.21 2.12
C LEU A 233 12.66 -19.36 3.55
N THR A 234 11.99 -20.17 4.39
CA THR A 234 12.32 -20.33 5.82
C THR A 234 13.77 -20.75 6.07
N ALA A 235 14.37 -21.57 5.19
CA ALA A 235 15.76 -22.01 5.32
C ALA A 235 16.78 -20.88 5.12
N ALA A 236 16.48 -19.92 4.24
CA ALA A 236 17.30 -18.75 3.96
C ALA A 236 16.84 -17.50 4.74
N ALA A 237 15.82 -17.63 5.60
CA ALA A 237 15.26 -16.52 6.33
C ALA A 237 16.33 -15.83 7.18
N ASN A 238 16.30 -14.49 7.18
CA ASN A 238 17.25 -13.63 7.89
C ASN A 238 18.71 -13.70 7.42
N GLN A 239 18.98 -14.16 6.20
CA GLN A 239 20.31 -14.08 5.58
C GLN A 239 20.29 -13.08 4.43
N THR A 240 21.45 -12.54 4.07
CA THR A 240 21.55 -11.61 2.94
C THR A 240 21.71 -12.39 1.65
N VAL A 241 20.69 -12.38 0.80
CA VAL A 241 20.71 -13.05 -0.51
C VAL A 241 21.66 -12.32 -1.45
N THR A 242 22.68 -13.04 -1.95
CA THR A 242 23.61 -12.53 -2.97
C THR A 242 23.23 -12.97 -4.37
N LYS A 243 22.61 -14.17 -4.48
CA LYS A 243 22.14 -14.72 -5.74
C LYS A 243 20.98 -15.67 -5.49
N ALA A 244 19.97 -15.60 -6.33
CA ALA A 244 18.91 -16.59 -6.38
C ALA A 244 18.61 -16.99 -7.83
N THR A 245 18.61 -18.27 -8.13
CA THR A 245 18.37 -18.81 -9.46
C THR A 245 17.20 -19.79 -9.43
N LEU A 246 16.14 -19.46 -10.16
CA LEU A 246 15.01 -20.35 -10.41
C LEU A 246 15.39 -21.31 -11.53
N LYS A 247 15.19 -22.62 -11.31
CA LYS A 247 15.45 -23.66 -12.30
C LYS A 247 14.17 -24.45 -12.58
N LEU A 248 13.79 -24.52 -13.85
CA LEU A 248 12.59 -25.22 -14.33
C LEU A 248 12.96 -26.21 -15.43
N THR A 249 12.54 -27.46 -15.33
CA THR A 249 12.67 -28.43 -16.43
C THR A 249 11.41 -28.42 -17.28
N ALA A 250 11.55 -28.12 -18.58
CA ALA A 250 10.40 -27.88 -19.46
C ALA A 250 10.61 -28.35 -20.91
N TYR A 251 9.49 -28.51 -21.65
CA TYR A 251 9.43 -28.73 -23.10
C TYR A 251 8.11 -28.19 -23.68
N VAL A 252 8.03 -28.03 -25.00
CA VAL A 252 6.80 -27.70 -25.73
C VAL A 252 6.08 -28.97 -26.14
N ASP A 253 4.76 -29.02 -25.95
CA ASP A 253 3.94 -30.18 -26.34
C ASP A 253 4.05 -30.53 -27.84
N GLY A 254 3.84 -31.79 -28.18
CA GLY A 254 4.01 -32.31 -29.54
C GLY A 254 3.02 -31.69 -30.54
N GLY A 255 3.52 -31.15 -31.65
CA GLY A 255 2.71 -30.61 -32.75
C GLY A 255 2.62 -29.08 -32.82
N ALA A 256 3.33 -28.37 -31.95
CA ALA A 256 3.39 -26.91 -31.92
C ALA A 256 4.49 -26.29 -32.79
N ASP A 257 4.37 -24.98 -33.05
CA ASP A 257 5.52 -24.14 -33.38
C ASP A 257 6.42 -23.96 -32.15
N SER A 258 7.74 -23.98 -32.37
CA SER A 258 8.79 -23.76 -31.37
C SER A 258 9.82 -22.76 -31.93
N PRO A 259 10.43 -21.88 -31.11
CA PRO A 259 10.31 -21.80 -29.65
C PRO A 259 9.01 -21.15 -29.15
N LYS A 260 8.69 -21.37 -27.88
CA LYS A 260 7.63 -20.67 -27.12
C LYS A 260 8.22 -19.96 -25.93
N SER A 261 7.66 -18.81 -25.57
CA SER A 261 8.14 -18.04 -24.43
C SER A 261 7.08 -17.93 -23.35
N MET A 262 7.52 -17.94 -22.09
CA MET A 262 6.67 -17.65 -20.95
C MET A 262 7.30 -16.58 -20.08
N HIS A 263 6.47 -15.69 -19.55
CA HIS A 263 6.86 -14.90 -18.39
C HIS A 263 6.85 -15.77 -17.14
N VAL A 264 7.88 -15.59 -16.32
CA VAL A 264 7.81 -15.91 -14.89
C VAL A 264 7.32 -14.63 -14.20
N ILE A 265 6.16 -14.71 -13.57
CA ILE A 265 5.50 -13.58 -12.93
C ILE A 265 5.50 -13.81 -11.43
N SER A 266 5.90 -12.83 -10.64
CA SER A 266 5.77 -12.93 -9.19
C SER A 266 4.30 -12.83 -8.79
N VAL A 267 3.89 -13.57 -7.76
CA VAL A 267 2.54 -13.50 -7.20
C VAL A 267 2.63 -13.21 -5.71
N GLY A 268 1.91 -12.20 -5.23
CA GLY A 268 1.98 -11.79 -3.83
C GLY A 268 1.22 -12.70 -2.85
N ASN A 269 0.24 -13.48 -3.33
CA ASN A 269 -0.46 -14.46 -2.50
C ASN A 269 0.41 -15.71 -2.34
N THR A 270 0.91 -15.94 -1.13
CA THR A 270 1.73 -17.12 -0.79
C THR A 270 0.98 -18.16 0.06
N VAL A 271 -0.27 -17.90 0.45
CA VAL A 271 -1.01 -18.72 1.44
C VAL A 271 -2.08 -19.63 0.84
N TRP A 272 -2.09 -19.76 -0.50
CA TRP A 272 -3.01 -20.65 -1.20
C TRP A 272 -2.77 -22.14 -0.90
N ASN A 273 -3.81 -22.96 -1.12
CA ASN A 273 -3.79 -24.42 -0.91
C ASN A 273 -3.92 -25.14 -2.24
N GLU A 274 -2.92 -25.95 -2.60
CA GLU A 274 -2.84 -26.66 -3.89
C GLU A 274 -4.08 -27.53 -4.20
N ASN A 275 -4.72 -28.08 -3.18
CA ASN A 275 -5.87 -28.99 -3.32
C ASN A 275 -7.18 -28.26 -3.61
N THR A 276 -7.25 -26.95 -3.37
CA THR A 276 -8.45 -26.12 -3.59
C THR A 276 -8.22 -24.96 -4.56
N PHE A 277 -6.96 -24.73 -4.96
CA PHE A 277 -6.60 -23.70 -5.92
C PHE A 277 -7.00 -24.13 -7.34
N THR A 278 -8.04 -23.48 -7.86
CA THR A 278 -8.69 -23.80 -9.14
C THR A 278 -8.91 -22.52 -9.95
N TRP A 279 -9.30 -22.64 -11.22
CA TRP A 279 -9.68 -21.48 -12.03
C TRP A 279 -10.83 -20.67 -11.39
N ALA A 280 -11.81 -21.34 -10.79
CA ALA A 280 -12.89 -20.68 -10.06
C ALA A 280 -12.38 -19.95 -8.80
N TYR A 281 -11.39 -20.52 -8.10
CA TYR A 281 -10.74 -19.88 -6.94
C TYR A 281 -10.08 -18.54 -7.34
N THR A 282 -9.47 -18.47 -8.52
CA THR A 282 -8.86 -17.23 -9.04
C THR A 282 -9.88 -16.26 -9.64
N ASN A 283 -11.18 -16.40 -9.31
CA ASN A 283 -12.30 -15.67 -9.91
C ASN A 283 -12.32 -15.73 -11.45
N GLY A 284 -11.85 -16.84 -12.01
CA GLY A 284 -11.58 -16.97 -13.44
C GLY A 284 -10.08 -17.07 -13.66
N ILE A 285 -9.38 -15.94 -13.72
CA ILE A 285 -8.04 -15.90 -14.33
C ILE A 285 -7.04 -15.02 -13.57
N GLY A 286 -7.43 -14.46 -12.43
CA GLY A 286 -6.63 -13.48 -11.70
C GLY A 286 -6.61 -12.11 -12.39
N ASN A 287 -5.47 -11.43 -12.42
CA ASN A 287 -5.37 -10.00 -12.77
C ASN A 287 -4.64 -9.70 -14.06
N ILE A 288 -4.12 -10.72 -14.73
CA ILE A 288 -3.22 -10.56 -15.87
C ILE A 288 -3.89 -11.10 -17.12
N TYR A 289 -3.91 -10.29 -18.17
CA TYR A 289 -4.65 -10.56 -19.40
C TYR A 289 -3.81 -10.26 -20.62
N SER A 290 -3.74 -11.22 -21.52
CA SER A 290 -3.05 -11.07 -22.80
C SER A 290 -4.00 -10.59 -23.89
N TRP A 291 -3.52 -9.70 -24.74
CA TRP A 291 -4.17 -9.17 -25.94
C TRP A 291 -3.29 -9.32 -27.18
N GLN A 292 -2.35 -10.27 -27.15
CA GLN A 292 -1.32 -10.45 -28.17
C GLN A 292 -1.84 -10.58 -29.62
N ASN A 293 -3.05 -11.10 -29.80
CA ASN A 293 -3.67 -11.29 -31.13
C ASN A 293 -4.44 -10.06 -31.64
N ASP A 294 -4.52 -8.96 -30.88
CA ASP A 294 -5.20 -7.73 -31.30
C ASP A 294 -4.19 -6.68 -31.83
N PRO A 295 -4.08 -6.49 -33.15
CA PRO A 295 -3.13 -5.53 -33.72
C PRO A 295 -3.52 -4.07 -33.46
N SER A 296 -4.75 -3.81 -33.00
CA SER A 296 -5.23 -2.46 -32.69
C SER A 296 -4.94 -2.04 -31.24
N GLY A 297 -4.30 -2.91 -30.46
CA GLY A 297 -4.07 -2.73 -29.03
C GLY A 297 -5.29 -3.11 -28.19
N PRO A 298 -5.14 -3.19 -26.86
CA PRO A 298 -6.17 -3.69 -25.96
C PRO A 298 -7.48 -2.89 -26.08
N PRO A 299 -8.65 -3.53 -25.85
CA PRO A 299 -9.94 -2.84 -25.93
C PRO A 299 -10.17 -1.88 -24.74
N TRP A 300 -9.35 -1.98 -23.69
CA TRP A 300 -9.51 -1.25 -22.42
C TRP A 300 -10.92 -1.45 -21.83
N GLU A 301 -11.32 -2.72 -21.79
CA GLU A 301 -12.57 -3.20 -21.23
C GLU A 301 -12.25 -4.19 -20.12
N THR A 302 -13.18 -4.38 -19.19
CA THR A 302 -13.04 -5.35 -18.10
C THR A 302 -13.27 -6.75 -18.64
N PRO A 303 -12.25 -7.63 -18.68
CA PRO A 303 -12.44 -9.02 -19.07
C PRO A 303 -13.42 -9.73 -18.13
N SER A 304 -14.08 -10.78 -18.62
CA SER A 304 -14.89 -11.64 -17.75
C SER A 304 -14.01 -12.25 -16.65
N GLY A 305 -14.48 -12.17 -15.39
CA GLY A 305 -13.74 -12.65 -14.23
C GLY A 305 -12.63 -11.71 -13.71
N ALA A 306 -12.44 -10.54 -14.31
CA ALA A 306 -11.45 -9.58 -13.81
C ALA A 306 -11.89 -8.89 -12.53
N ASP A 307 -10.90 -8.53 -11.73
CA ASP A 307 -11.08 -7.60 -10.62
C ASP A 307 -11.74 -6.31 -11.11
N SER A 308 -12.67 -5.77 -10.31
CA SER A 308 -13.40 -4.55 -10.64
C SER A 308 -12.49 -3.34 -10.90
N GLU A 309 -11.28 -3.32 -10.35
CA GLU A 309 -10.30 -2.24 -10.56
C GLU A 309 -9.41 -2.45 -11.80
N TYR A 310 -9.50 -3.57 -12.52
CA TYR A 310 -8.64 -3.85 -13.68
C TYR A 310 -8.68 -2.72 -14.73
N THR A 311 -9.88 -2.33 -15.17
CA THR A 311 -10.04 -1.27 -16.18
C THR A 311 -9.63 0.09 -15.63
N ASN A 312 -9.82 0.31 -14.33
CA ASN A 312 -9.42 1.54 -13.67
C ASN A 312 -7.89 1.67 -13.70
N VAL A 313 -7.16 0.65 -13.24
CA VAL A 313 -5.69 0.66 -13.19
C VAL A 313 -5.06 0.72 -14.58
N THR A 314 -5.57 -0.05 -15.54
CA THR A 314 -5.05 0.00 -16.91
C THR A 314 -5.25 1.37 -17.57
N ALA A 315 -6.34 2.08 -17.23
CA ALA A 315 -6.60 3.45 -17.69
C ALA A 315 -5.73 4.52 -17.00
N ARG A 316 -5.01 4.18 -15.90
CA ARG A 316 -4.04 5.07 -15.23
C ARG A 316 -2.66 5.07 -15.89
N PHE A 317 -2.34 4.09 -16.75
CA PHE A 317 -1.03 3.96 -17.41
C PHE A 317 0.16 3.85 -16.42
N TRP A 318 0.04 3.05 -15.36
CA TRP A 318 1.12 2.89 -14.36
C TRP A 318 2.45 2.40 -14.95
N TYR A 319 2.41 1.62 -16.03
CA TYR A 319 3.58 1.17 -16.77
C TYR A 319 4.29 2.26 -17.59
N ALA A 320 3.69 3.46 -17.77
CA ALA A 320 4.23 4.47 -18.67
C ALA A 320 5.61 5.00 -18.25
N ARG A 321 5.78 5.40 -16.98
CA ARG A 321 7.09 5.90 -16.49
C ARG A 321 8.17 4.80 -16.51
N PRO A 322 7.90 3.54 -16.09
CA PRO A 322 8.82 2.43 -16.31
C PRO A 322 9.23 2.24 -17.79
N MET A 323 8.28 2.30 -18.73
CA MET A 323 8.60 2.16 -20.16
C MET A 323 9.42 3.32 -20.70
N VAL A 324 9.14 4.56 -20.27
CA VAL A 324 9.99 5.73 -20.61
C VAL A 324 11.39 5.54 -20.06
N TRP A 325 11.55 5.04 -18.84
CA TRP A 325 12.87 4.80 -18.24
C TRP A 325 13.70 3.80 -19.05
N GLU A 326 13.10 2.69 -19.48
CA GLU A 326 13.78 1.71 -20.35
C GLU A 326 14.13 2.30 -21.73
N TYR A 327 13.26 3.13 -22.30
CA TYR A 327 13.55 3.83 -23.55
C TYR A 327 14.70 4.84 -23.42
N LYS A 328 14.80 5.54 -22.29
CA LYS A 328 15.91 6.47 -22.00
C LYS A 328 17.25 5.76 -21.92
N LYS A 329 17.31 4.54 -21.37
CA LYS A 329 18.52 3.71 -21.40
C LYS A 329 18.95 3.42 -22.84
N TYR A 330 18.00 3.09 -23.73
CA TYR A 330 18.28 2.92 -25.15
C TYR A 330 18.77 4.21 -25.81
N LEU A 331 18.15 5.36 -25.54
CA LEU A 331 18.62 6.64 -26.10
C LEU A 331 20.05 6.98 -25.66
N ALA A 332 20.44 6.57 -24.44
CA ALA A 332 21.79 6.75 -23.92
C ALA A 332 22.81 5.76 -24.52
N ASP A 333 22.39 4.53 -24.86
CA ASP A 333 23.23 3.50 -25.47
C ASP A 333 22.46 2.63 -26.50
N PRO A 334 22.24 3.13 -27.74
CA PRO A 334 21.45 2.41 -28.73
C PRO A 334 22.07 1.10 -29.22
N GLU A 335 23.40 0.99 -29.17
CA GLU A 335 24.13 -0.20 -29.61
C GLU A 335 24.21 -1.27 -28.52
N GLY A 336 24.35 -0.86 -27.24
CA GLY A 336 24.42 -1.76 -26.10
C GLY A 336 23.06 -2.19 -25.53
N TYR A 337 21.98 -1.45 -25.78
CA TYR A 337 20.62 -1.80 -25.33
C TYR A 337 19.54 -1.61 -26.42
N PRO A 338 19.69 -2.22 -27.62
CA PRO A 338 18.81 -2.00 -28.76
C PRO A 338 17.34 -2.38 -28.50
N GLU A 339 17.08 -3.37 -27.65
CA GLU A 339 15.72 -3.78 -27.28
C GLU A 339 14.94 -2.69 -26.50
N GLY A 340 15.66 -1.75 -25.86
CA GLY A 340 15.06 -0.63 -25.14
C GLY A 340 14.21 0.28 -26.05
N ARG A 341 14.46 0.26 -27.37
CA ARG A 341 13.71 1.02 -28.38
C ARG A 341 12.21 0.69 -28.36
N GLU A 342 11.87 -0.59 -28.24
CA GLU A 342 10.48 -1.06 -28.36
C GLU A 342 9.59 -0.51 -27.26
N TYR A 343 10.13 -0.21 -26.08
CA TYR A 343 9.36 0.37 -24.97
C TYR A 343 8.78 1.73 -25.32
N GLY A 344 9.56 2.61 -25.95
CA GLY A 344 9.06 3.93 -26.36
C GLY A 344 8.00 3.83 -27.46
N GLU A 345 8.29 3.05 -28.51
CA GLU A 345 7.37 2.87 -29.65
C GLU A 345 6.05 2.24 -29.19
N LYS A 346 6.12 1.20 -28.33
CA LYS A 346 4.95 0.54 -27.78
C LYS A 346 4.11 1.46 -26.90
N LEU A 347 4.76 2.25 -26.03
CA LEU A 347 4.05 3.17 -25.15
C LEU A 347 3.25 4.20 -25.94
N LEU A 348 3.87 4.84 -26.94
CA LEU A 348 3.17 5.81 -27.79
C LEU A 348 2.06 5.17 -28.62
N PHE A 349 2.27 3.93 -29.11
CA PHE A 349 1.19 3.15 -29.74
C PHE A 349 0.01 2.94 -28.78
N LEU A 350 0.24 2.53 -27.54
CA LEU A 350 -0.82 2.29 -26.54
C LEU A 350 -1.56 3.58 -26.18
N MET A 351 -0.85 4.69 -25.99
CA MET A 351 -1.47 6.00 -25.73
C MET A 351 -2.32 6.47 -26.91
N ASN A 352 -1.81 6.35 -28.14
CA ASN A 352 -2.56 6.68 -29.35
C ASN A 352 -3.80 5.80 -29.52
N ALA A 353 -3.65 4.48 -29.30
CA ALA A 353 -4.77 3.53 -29.34
C ALA A 353 -5.83 3.85 -28.28
N PHE A 354 -5.44 4.29 -27.08
CA PHE A 354 -6.39 4.74 -26.06
C PHE A 354 -7.09 6.04 -26.47
N ALA A 355 -6.33 7.05 -26.88
CA ALA A 355 -6.85 8.35 -27.30
C ALA A 355 -7.86 8.26 -28.46
N THR A 356 -7.68 7.29 -29.34
CA THR A 356 -8.54 7.09 -30.52
C THR A 356 -9.71 6.14 -30.29
N LYS A 357 -9.75 5.43 -29.14
CA LYS A 357 -10.82 4.44 -28.82
C LYS A 357 -11.72 4.88 -27.66
N LYS A 358 -11.29 5.79 -26.79
CA LYS A 358 -12.02 6.16 -25.57
C LYS A 358 -12.61 7.57 -25.60
N SER A 359 -13.55 7.80 -24.70
CA SER A 359 -14.13 9.10 -24.44
C SER A 359 -13.28 9.88 -23.43
N TYR A 360 -13.32 11.21 -23.49
CA TYR A 360 -12.76 12.06 -22.44
C TYR A 360 -13.40 11.74 -21.09
N GLY A 361 -12.62 11.77 -20.01
CA GLY A 361 -13.08 11.42 -18.67
C GLY A 361 -13.16 9.92 -18.38
N PHE A 362 -12.80 9.06 -19.33
CA PHE A 362 -12.75 7.61 -19.09
C PHE A 362 -11.64 7.27 -18.08
N ASN A 363 -11.82 6.36 -17.12
CA ASN A 363 -13.08 5.71 -16.75
C ASN A 363 -13.84 6.48 -15.65
N ARG A 364 -13.12 7.18 -14.77
CA ARG A 364 -13.65 8.02 -13.69
C ARG A 364 -12.76 9.27 -13.52
N THR A 365 -13.16 10.17 -12.62
CA THR A 365 -12.38 11.39 -12.30
C THR A 365 -10.97 11.08 -11.81
N LEU A 366 -10.80 10.07 -10.95
CA LEU A 366 -9.49 9.66 -10.44
C LEU A 366 -8.56 9.18 -11.56
N GLU A 367 -9.02 8.26 -12.40
CA GLU A 367 -8.23 7.77 -13.54
C GLU A 367 -7.86 8.87 -14.52
N THR A 368 -8.78 9.82 -14.75
CA THR A 368 -8.54 10.96 -15.63
C THR A 368 -7.40 11.84 -15.11
N GLY A 369 -7.38 12.11 -13.80
CA GLY A 369 -6.27 12.76 -13.13
C GLY A 369 -4.94 12.06 -13.27
N GLU A 370 -4.91 10.79 -12.87
CA GLU A 370 -3.72 9.94 -12.89
C GLU A 370 -3.12 9.80 -14.30
N ARG A 371 -3.99 9.71 -15.31
CA ARG A 371 -3.60 9.68 -16.71
C ARG A 371 -2.98 11.01 -17.15
N LEU A 372 -3.63 12.15 -16.87
CA LEU A 372 -3.06 13.46 -17.17
C LEU A 372 -1.69 13.63 -16.49
N ASN A 373 -1.57 13.23 -15.23
CA ASN A 373 -0.32 13.30 -14.48
C ASN A 373 0.83 12.57 -15.19
N ARG A 374 0.60 11.33 -15.65
CA ARG A 374 1.62 10.52 -16.32
C ARG A 374 1.84 10.90 -17.77
N TRP A 375 0.78 11.23 -18.51
CA TRP A 375 0.88 11.58 -19.93
C TRP A 375 1.65 12.88 -20.13
N VAL A 376 1.61 13.82 -19.17
CA VAL A 376 2.52 14.98 -19.17
C VAL A 376 3.98 14.55 -19.09
N ASP A 377 4.34 13.61 -18.20
CA ASP A 377 5.73 13.14 -18.08
C ASP A 377 6.20 12.43 -19.36
N VAL A 378 5.33 11.59 -19.93
CA VAL A 378 5.63 10.92 -21.21
C VAL A 378 5.85 11.94 -22.31
N LEU A 379 4.96 12.93 -22.45
CA LEU A 379 5.08 13.93 -23.50
C LEU A 379 6.35 14.78 -23.30
N TYR A 380 6.67 15.17 -22.06
CA TYR A 380 7.90 15.92 -21.75
C TYR A 380 9.17 15.16 -22.15
N GLU A 381 9.22 13.85 -21.87
CA GLU A 381 10.39 13.01 -22.16
C GLU A 381 10.46 12.55 -23.62
N MET A 382 9.31 12.35 -24.28
CA MET A 382 9.28 11.65 -25.58
C MET A 382 9.04 12.55 -26.79
N VAL A 383 8.63 13.81 -26.62
CA VAL A 383 8.23 14.66 -27.77
C VAL A 383 9.37 14.91 -28.77
N ASP A 384 10.61 14.93 -28.29
CA ASP A 384 11.80 15.14 -29.11
C ASP A 384 12.53 13.84 -29.50
N THR A 385 11.82 12.72 -29.47
CA THR A 385 12.38 11.41 -29.80
C THR A 385 11.91 10.94 -31.18
N PRO A 386 12.66 10.04 -31.85
CA PRO A 386 12.27 9.50 -33.15
C PRO A 386 10.93 8.73 -33.15
N ALA A 387 10.46 8.28 -31.97
CA ALA A 387 9.20 7.56 -31.84
C ALA A 387 7.96 8.47 -31.93
N MET A 388 8.11 9.78 -31.69
CA MET A 388 6.99 10.73 -31.75
C MET A 388 6.67 11.15 -33.19
N THR A 389 5.44 10.93 -33.61
CA THR A 389 4.93 11.34 -34.93
C THR A 389 3.94 12.51 -34.81
N PRO A 390 3.71 13.29 -35.89
CA PRO A 390 2.71 14.36 -35.90
C PRO A 390 1.30 13.90 -35.51
N ASP A 391 0.87 12.72 -35.98
CA ASP A 391 -0.45 12.17 -35.65
C ASP A 391 -0.55 11.71 -34.19
N TYR A 392 0.51 11.10 -33.65
CA TYR A 392 0.54 10.72 -32.23
C TYR A 392 0.46 11.94 -31.33
N LEU A 393 1.25 12.98 -31.62
CA LEU A 393 1.19 14.23 -30.87
C LEU A 393 -0.23 14.83 -30.92
N TYR A 394 -0.82 14.94 -32.11
CA TYR A 394 -2.17 15.46 -32.29
C TYR A 394 -3.21 14.67 -31.47
N ASN A 395 -3.26 13.35 -31.62
CA ASN A 395 -4.25 12.51 -30.95
C ASN A 395 -4.10 12.57 -29.42
N ILE A 396 -2.85 12.51 -28.92
CA ILE A 396 -2.56 12.54 -27.48
C ILE A 396 -2.92 13.91 -26.89
N VAL A 397 -2.44 15.01 -27.49
CA VAL A 397 -2.67 16.37 -26.96
C VAL A 397 -4.14 16.78 -27.08
N SER A 398 -4.81 16.40 -28.17
CA SER A 398 -6.27 16.59 -28.31
C SER A 398 -7.03 15.85 -27.21
N PHE A 399 -6.64 14.62 -26.90
CA PHE A 399 -7.28 13.83 -25.85
C PHE A 399 -7.02 14.41 -24.45
N MET A 400 -5.79 14.85 -24.17
CA MET A 400 -5.45 15.53 -22.93
C MET A 400 -6.25 16.82 -22.74
N TRP A 401 -6.41 17.64 -23.77
CA TRP A 401 -7.30 18.82 -23.69
C TRP A 401 -8.74 18.41 -23.36
N GLY A 402 -9.23 17.33 -23.96
CA GLY A 402 -10.56 16.78 -23.70
C GLY A 402 -10.75 16.35 -22.24
N ASP A 403 -9.77 15.65 -21.67
CA ASP A 403 -9.73 15.26 -20.26
C ASP A 403 -9.65 16.48 -19.32
N MET A 404 -8.82 17.48 -19.67
CA MET A 404 -8.74 18.73 -18.93
C MET A 404 -10.09 19.45 -18.90
N ASN A 405 -10.76 19.53 -20.05
CA ASN A 405 -12.07 20.17 -20.17
C ASN A 405 -13.17 19.37 -19.46
N TYR A 406 -13.10 18.03 -19.46
CA TYR A 406 -13.99 17.18 -18.69
C TYR A 406 -13.89 17.49 -17.19
N LEU A 407 -12.68 17.46 -16.61
CA LEU A 407 -12.49 17.73 -15.18
C LEU A 407 -12.85 19.19 -14.82
N TYR A 408 -12.54 20.15 -15.69
CA TYR A 408 -12.93 21.55 -15.51
C TYR A 408 -14.44 21.74 -15.39
N GLY A 409 -15.23 20.99 -16.17
CA GLY A 409 -16.69 21.09 -16.22
C GLY A 409 -17.41 20.56 -14.97
N LEU A 410 -16.69 19.91 -14.05
CA LEU A 410 -17.27 19.28 -12.86
C LEU A 410 -17.25 20.24 -11.66
N ASN A 411 -18.29 20.14 -10.82
CA ASN A 411 -18.33 20.83 -9.54
C ASN A 411 -17.58 20.02 -8.48
N ILE A 412 -16.53 20.57 -7.87
CA ILE A 412 -15.67 19.86 -6.91
C ILE A 412 -16.41 19.45 -5.61
N GLU A 413 -17.51 20.13 -5.29
CA GLU A 413 -18.34 19.84 -4.11
C GLU A 413 -19.36 18.73 -4.36
N ASP A 414 -19.52 18.26 -5.61
CA ASP A 414 -20.44 17.18 -5.93
C ASP A 414 -19.87 15.82 -5.49
N ASN A 415 -20.26 15.39 -4.29
CA ASN A 415 -19.84 14.11 -3.70
C ASN A 415 -20.37 12.88 -4.45
N GLY A 416 -21.30 13.02 -5.41
CA GLY A 416 -21.70 11.93 -6.30
C GLY A 416 -20.67 11.65 -7.41
N VAL A 417 -19.78 12.60 -7.67
CA VAL A 417 -18.72 12.53 -8.71
C VAL A 417 -17.33 12.47 -8.08
N TRP A 418 -17.17 13.08 -6.92
CA TRP A 418 -15.89 13.28 -6.24
C TRP A 418 -15.85 12.57 -4.91
N TRP A 419 -15.18 11.42 -4.83
CA TRP A 419 -15.01 10.74 -3.56
C TRP A 419 -13.73 11.19 -2.84
N SER A 420 -13.86 11.71 -1.62
CA SER A 420 -12.75 12.03 -0.71
C SER A 420 -11.43 12.44 -1.38
N ASN A 421 -10.36 11.63 -1.27
CA ASN A 421 -9.04 11.86 -1.84
C ASN A 421 -9.00 11.94 -3.40
N TRP A 422 -10.01 11.44 -4.13
CA TRP A 422 -10.06 11.56 -5.60
C TRP A 422 -10.07 13.02 -6.06
N LYS A 423 -10.57 13.91 -5.20
CA LYS A 423 -10.56 15.36 -5.42
C LYS A 423 -9.14 15.86 -5.66
N ILE A 424 -8.19 15.55 -4.79
CA ILE A 424 -6.81 16.01 -4.98
C ILE A 424 -6.10 15.25 -6.09
N VAL A 425 -6.32 13.93 -6.23
CA VAL A 425 -5.71 13.12 -7.30
C VAL A 425 -6.02 13.70 -8.68
N ALA A 426 -7.30 13.97 -8.95
CA ALA A 426 -7.70 14.54 -10.23
C ALA A 426 -7.20 15.96 -10.45
N ASN A 427 -7.26 16.79 -9.41
CA ASN A 427 -6.89 18.19 -9.54
C ASN A 427 -5.37 18.39 -9.59
N ALA A 428 -4.56 17.53 -8.98
CA ALA A 428 -3.10 17.55 -9.17
C ALA A 428 -2.72 17.18 -10.61
N GLY A 429 -3.35 16.15 -11.18
CA GLY A 429 -3.17 15.79 -12.59
C GLY A 429 -3.63 16.90 -13.55
N LEU A 430 -4.80 17.49 -13.29
CA LEU A 430 -5.30 18.65 -14.04
C LEU A 430 -4.35 19.84 -13.92
N PHE A 431 -3.89 20.16 -12.71
CA PHE A 431 -2.99 21.29 -12.46
C PHE A 431 -1.70 21.13 -13.26
N LYS A 432 -1.11 19.94 -13.20
CA LYS A 432 0.10 19.61 -13.95
C LYS A 432 -0.11 19.76 -15.45
N ALA A 433 -1.21 19.25 -15.99
CA ALA A 433 -1.53 19.40 -17.41
C ALA A 433 -1.76 20.87 -17.80
N VAL A 434 -2.45 21.66 -16.97
CA VAL A 434 -2.66 23.10 -17.22
C VAL A 434 -1.33 23.86 -17.25
N GLU A 435 -0.44 23.62 -16.27
CA GLU A 435 0.91 24.20 -16.27
C GLU A 435 1.75 23.75 -17.46
N PHE A 436 1.54 22.52 -17.92
CA PHE A 436 2.22 21.96 -19.09
C PHE A 436 1.67 22.46 -20.44
N PHE A 437 0.53 23.15 -20.50
CA PHE A 437 -0.04 23.67 -21.76
C PHE A 437 -0.52 25.13 -21.63
N PRO A 438 0.39 26.09 -21.37
CA PRO A 438 0.05 27.51 -21.35
C PRO A 438 -0.40 28.05 -22.73
N GLU A 439 -0.16 27.32 -23.82
CA GLU A 439 -0.48 27.73 -25.18
C GLU A 439 -1.98 27.70 -25.49
N PHE A 440 -2.80 27.06 -24.65
CA PHE A 440 -4.24 27.01 -24.88
C PHE A 440 -4.94 28.32 -24.50
N ASN A 441 -5.92 28.75 -25.30
CA ASN A 441 -6.86 29.84 -24.99
C ASN A 441 -7.59 29.64 -23.66
N ASP A 442 -7.73 28.38 -23.24
CA ASP A 442 -8.40 27.97 -22.02
C ASP A 442 -7.48 28.00 -20.77
N TYR A 443 -6.19 28.29 -20.94
CA TYR A 443 -5.19 28.22 -19.87
C TYR A 443 -5.62 28.98 -18.60
N GLN A 444 -5.94 30.27 -18.72
CA GLN A 444 -6.23 31.09 -17.53
C GLN A 444 -7.47 30.62 -16.76
N LYS A 445 -8.53 30.20 -17.48
CA LYS A 445 -9.76 29.72 -16.83
C LYS A 445 -9.55 28.36 -16.16
N PHE A 446 -8.81 27.45 -16.80
CA PHE A 446 -8.47 26.17 -16.21
C PHE A 446 -7.57 26.36 -14.98
N ARG A 447 -6.57 27.24 -15.08
CA ARG A 447 -5.65 27.58 -14.00
C ARG A 447 -6.38 28.11 -12.78
N ASN A 448 -7.23 29.13 -12.94
CA ASN A 448 -7.99 29.71 -11.83
C ASN A 448 -8.90 28.68 -11.14
N LYS A 449 -9.55 27.81 -11.93
CA LYS A 449 -10.42 26.76 -11.41
C LYS A 449 -9.64 25.72 -10.62
N VAL A 450 -8.54 25.22 -11.16
CA VAL A 450 -7.76 24.16 -10.50
C VAL A 450 -7.05 24.65 -9.24
N GLU A 451 -6.59 25.91 -9.18
CA GLU A 451 -6.08 26.49 -7.92
C GLU A 451 -7.14 26.52 -6.82
N SER A 452 -8.34 26.99 -7.18
CA SER A 452 -9.46 27.06 -6.25
C SER A 452 -9.85 25.66 -5.77
N ASN A 453 -9.84 24.67 -6.67
CA ASN A 453 -10.11 23.28 -6.31
C ASN A 453 -9.02 22.69 -5.40
N VAL A 454 -7.72 22.94 -5.65
CA VAL A 454 -6.63 22.45 -4.79
C VAL A 454 -6.74 23.04 -3.38
N GLU A 455 -7.04 24.34 -3.25
CA GLU A 455 -7.28 24.96 -1.94
C GLU A 455 -8.50 24.38 -1.23
N TYR A 456 -9.56 24.08 -1.96
CA TYR A 456 -10.71 23.36 -1.41
C TYR A 456 -10.30 21.98 -0.90
N CYS A 457 -9.51 21.23 -1.67
CA CYS A 457 -9.09 19.87 -1.32
C CYS A 457 -8.32 19.83 0.00
N ILE A 458 -7.35 20.73 0.22
CA ILE A 458 -6.55 20.71 1.45
C ILE A 458 -7.40 21.07 2.68
N ASN A 459 -8.43 21.89 2.53
CA ASN A 459 -9.36 22.21 3.63
C ASN A 459 -10.37 21.09 3.89
N PHE A 460 -10.63 20.26 2.89
CA PHE A 460 -11.55 19.13 2.98
C PHE A 460 -10.87 17.89 3.60
N LEU A 461 -9.61 17.65 3.26
CA LEU A 461 -8.86 16.44 3.63
C LEU A 461 -8.13 16.53 4.98
N TYR A 462 -8.04 17.72 5.57
CA TYR A 462 -7.34 17.94 6.84
C TYR A 462 -8.23 18.66 7.84
N ASN A 463 -8.23 18.16 9.07
CA ASN A 463 -8.92 18.74 10.21
C ASN A 463 -8.30 20.09 10.63
N PRO A 464 -8.94 20.88 11.52
CA PRO A 464 -8.36 22.12 12.03
C PRO A 464 -6.98 21.99 12.68
N ASP A 465 -6.66 20.82 13.26
CA ASP A 465 -5.34 20.48 13.83
C ASP A 465 -4.37 19.88 12.79
N MET A 466 -4.75 19.88 11.51
CA MET A 466 -4.01 19.32 10.38
C MET A 466 -3.80 17.81 10.43
N SER A 467 -4.53 17.07 11.27
CA SER A 467 -4.65 15.63 11.13
C SER A 467 -5.45 15.28 9.87
N PHE A 468 -5.03 14.22 9.17
CA PHE A 468 -5.71 13.73 7.98
C PHE A 468 -7.08 13.13 8.32
N THR A 469 -8.06 13.33 7.44
CA THR A 469 -9.45 12.94 7.72
C THR A 469 -9.74 11.46 7.47
N GLU A 470 -8.91 10.72 6.74
CA GLU A 470 -9.08 9.26 6.55
C GLU A 470 -8.18 8.50 7.54
N ALA A 471 -8.67 7.38 8.06
CA ALA A 471 -7.98 6.56 9.07
C ALA A 471 -6.97 5.58 8.44
N ALA A 472 -6.19 6.04 7.46
CA ALA A 472 -5.21 5.22 6.74
C ALA A 472 -4.00 6.08 6.28
N PRO A 473 -2.80 5.90 6.88
CA PRO A 473 -1.61 6.67 6.56
C PRO A 473 -1.23 6.71 5.06
N ALA A 474 -1.39 5.61 4.31
CA ALA A 474 -1.05 5.57 2.89
C ALA A 474 -1.74 6.67 2.07
N TYR A 475 -2.99 6.99 2.41
CA TYR A 475 -3.77 8.01 1.70
C TYR A 475 -3.33 9.42 2.09
N ASN A 476 -2.91 9.65 3.33
CA ASN A 476 -2.31 10.91 3.74
C ASN A 476 -1.00 11.15 2.96
N ILE A 477 -0.13 10.14 2.92
CA ILE A 477 1.15 10.19 2.19
C ILE A 477 0.91 10.51 0.71
N TRP A 478 -0.05 9.83 0.08
CA TRP A 478 -0.37 10.08 -1.32
C TRP A 478 -0.91 11.49 -1.55
N CYS A 479 -1.79 11.99 -0.67
CA CYS A 479 -2.31 13.34 -0.76
C CYS A 479 -1.21 14.40 -0.61
N VAL A 480 -0.31 14.28 0.37
CA VAL A 480 0.78 15.26 0.55
C VAL A 480 1.77 15.24 -0.62
N GLU A 481 2.02 14.07 -1.21
CA GLU A 481 2.82 13.96 -2.44
C GLU A 481 2.17 14.76 -3.58
N LEU A 482 0.85 14.59 -3.79
CA LEU A 482 0.11 15.31 -4.83
C LEU A 482 0.02 16.82 -4.58
N PHE A 483 -0.18 17.27 -3.34
CA PHE A 483 -0.10 18.69 -3.01
C PHE A 483 1.34 19.22 -3.23
N GLY A 484 2.35 18.46 -2.85
CA GLY A 484 3.74 18.75 -3.11
C GLY A 484 4.02 18.91 -4.61
N ASP A 485 3.54 17.99 -5.43
CA ASP A 485 3.61 18.04 -6.89
C ASP A 485 3.00 19.32 -7.45
N VAL A 486 1.84 19.73 -6.94
CA VAL A 486 1.21 21.00 -7.33
C VAL A 486 2.14 22.20 -7.08
N VAL A 487 2.68 22.33 -5.86
CA VAL A 487 3.55 23.47 -5.52
C VAL A 487 4.88 23.41 -6.29
N ARG A 488 5.46 22.22 -6.48
CA ARG A 488 6.70 22.04 -7.23
C ARG A 488 6.52 22.33 -8.72
N MET A 489 5.44 21.85 -9.34
CA MET A 489 5.15 22.10 -10.75
C MET A 489 4.94 23.59 -11.04
N ALA A 490 4.20 24.27 -10.17
CA ALA A 490 4.05 25.71 -10.16
C ALA A 490 5.40 26.44 -10.08
N SER A 491 6.25 26.05 -9.12
CA SER A 491 7.57 26.65 -8.93
C SER A 491 8.50 26.42 -10.13
N LEU A 492 8.53 25.21 -10.70
CA LEU A 492 9.33 24.86 -11.88
C LEU A 492 9.03 25.73 -13.10
N ASN A 493 7.79 26.21 -13.21
CA ASN A 493 7.33 27.04 -14.32
C ASN A 493 7.18 28.52 -13.94
N ASN A 494 7.71 28.95 -12.79
CA ASN A 494 7.65 30.33 -12.28
C ASN A 494 6.22 30.87 -12.09
N ARG A 495 5.26 30.02 -11.69
CA ARG A 495 3.85 30.36 -11.46
C ARG A 495 3.43 30.01 -10.04
N PRO A 496 3.82 30.79 -9.02
CA PRO A 496 3.64 30.43 -7.62
C PRO A 496 2.16 30.27 -7.24
N VAL A 497 1.89 29.35 -6.31
CA VAL A 497 0.58 29.18 -5.65
C VAL A 497 0.46 30.07 -4.42
N LYS A 498 -0.72 30.14 -3.80
CA LYS A 498 -0.93 30.92 -2.57
C LYS A 498 -0.06 30.41 -1.41
N SER A 499 0.52 31.33 -0.66
CA SER A 499 1.35 31.02 0.52
C SER A 499 0.60 30.26 1.61
N SER A 500 -0.73 30.46 1.73
CA SER A 500 -1.58 29.72 2.66
C SER A 500 -1.64 28.22 2.35
N LEU A 501 -1.62 27.84 1.07
CA LEU A 501 -1.56 26.44 0.64
C LEU A 501 -0.22 25.82 1.06
N VAL A 502 0.89 26.53 0.82
CA VAL A 502 2.24 26.08 1.19
C VAL A 502 2.37 25.93 2.71
N ALA A 503 1.83 26.87 3.49
CA ALA A 503 1.84 26.79 4.95
C ALA A 503 1.08 25.56 5.47
N LYS A 504 -0.11 25.28 4.94
CA LYS A 504 -0.88 24.07 5.31
C LYS A 504 -0.19 22.79 4.86
N LEU A 505 0.42 22.80 3.68
CA LEU A 505 1.18 21.65 3.18
C LEU A 505 2.32 21.27 4.13
N LYS A 506 3.04 22.23 4.73
CA LYS A 506 4.07 21.92 5.74
C LYS A 506 3.52 21.09 6.90
N TYR A 507 2.39 21.49 7.48
CA TYR A 507 1.76 20.75 8.57
C TYR A 507 1.19 19.41 8.13
N ALA A 508 0.61 19.33 6.93
CA ALA A 508 0.13 18.07 6.35
C ALA A 508 1.29 17.07 6.16
N VAL A 509 2.44 17.52 5.65
CA VAL A 509 3.64 16.68 5.49
C VAL A 509 4.18 16.22 6.85
N ARG A 510 4.17 17.09 7.88
CA ARG A 510 4.54 16.71 9.26
C ARG A 510 3.63 15.59 9.77
N ASN A 511 2.31 15.75 9.66
CA ASN A 511 1.36 14.71 10.06
C ASN A 511 1.59 13.38 9.32
N ALA A 512 1.88 13.42 8.02
CA ALA A 512 2.19 12.21 7.25
C ALA A 512 3.48 11.53 7.73
N LEU A 513 4.57 12.28 7.93
CA LEU A 513 5.84 11.77 8.47
C LEU A 513 5.72 11.23 9.91
N GLU A 514 4.81 11.79 10.71
CA GLU A 514 4.56 11.35 12.07
C GLU A 514 3.79 10.02 12.14
N SER A 515 2.98 9.76 11.11
CA SER A 515 2.12 8.58 10.99
C SER A 515 2.80 7.33 10.41
N ILE A 516 4.05 7.45 9.98
CA ILE A 516 4.87 6.35 9.44
C ILE A 516 5.96 5.93 10.43
N TYR A 517 6.57 4.77 10.23
CA TYR A 517 7.71 4.33 11.02
C TYR A 517 8.92 5.26 10.81
N PRO A 518 9.81 5.41 11.82
CA PRO A 518 11.02 6.24 11.72
C PRO A 518 11.93 5.92 10.52
N ASN A 519 11.97 4.66 10.07
CA ASN A 519 12.74 4.27 8.88
C ASN A 519 12.12 4.74 7.54
N GLY A 520 10.95 5.39 7.56
CA GLY A 520 10.27 5.92 6.39
C GLY A 520 9.22 4.99 5.77
N TYR A 521 9.01 3.81 6.33
CA TYR A 521 7.98 2.89 5.86
C TYR A 521 6.63 3.18 6.53
N ASP A 522 5.56 3.09 5.75
CA ASP A 522 4.18 3.19 6.24
C ASP A 522 3.84 2.06 7.25
N THR A 523 2.91 2.33 8.16
CA THR A 523 2.58 1.49 9.34
C THR A 523 1.57 0.37 9.06
N ASN A 524 1.09 0.24 7.82
CA ASN A 524 0.05 -0.72 7.39
C ASN A 524 -1.33 -0.55 8.05
N ILE A 525 -1.51 0.44 8.92
CA ILE A 525 -2.79 0.71 9.58
C ILE A 525 -3.89 1.03 8.56
N GLY A 526 -5.06 0.39 8.72
CA GLY A 526 -6.18 0.53 7.80
C GLY A 526 -5.84 0.08 6.39
N ASP A 527 -6.32 0.78 5.36
CA ASP A 527 -6.01 0.45 3.97
C ASP A 527 -4.64 0.93 3.49
N SER A 528 -3.59 0.68 4.28
CA SER A 528 -2.22 1.15 4.01
C SER A 528 -1.27 0.05 3.50
N ASN A 529 -0.03 0.44 3.16
CA ASN A 529 0.99 -0.42 2.57
C ASN A 529 2.32 -0.31 3.35
N TYR A 530 3.31 -1.16 3.07
CA TYR A 530 4.66 -1.14 3.67
C TYR A 530 5.66 -0.77 2.59
N ILE A 531 5.71 0.53 2.28
CA ILE A 531 6.53 1.09 1.20
C ILE A 531 7.40 2.19 1.78
N ASP A 532 8.69 2.21 1.43
CA ASP A 532 9.59 3.31 1.78
C ASP A 532 9.15 4.61 1.09
N LYS A 533 8.82 5.61 1.89
CA LYS A 533 8.41 6.94 1.46
C LYS A 533 9.40 8.03 1.85
N MET A 534 10.52 7.67 2.49
CA MET A 534 11.55 8.62 2.89
C MET A 534 12.12 9.44 1.71
N PRO A 535 12.33 8.88 0.49
CA PRO A 535 12.78 9.68 -0.65
C PRO A 535 11.80 10.81 -1.04
N VAL A 536 10.49 10.55 -0.95
CA VAL A 536 9.44 11.56 -1.20
C VAL A 536 9.54 12.67 -0.16
N PHE A 537 9.62 12.29 1.13
CA PHE A 537 9.69 13.27 2.21
C PHE A 537 10.98 14.09 2.22
N LYS A 538 12.13 13.50 1.87
CA LYS A 538 13.39 14.25 1.67
C LYS A 538 13.22 15.33 0.61
N THR A 539 12.58 15.00 -0.51
CA THR A 539 12.29 15.96 -1.58
C THR A 539 11.38 17.09 -1.09
N LEU A 540 10.32 16.76 -0.34
CA LEU A 540 9.40 17.75 0.20
C LEU A 540 10.02 18.62 1.29
N ALA A 541 10.80 18.04 2.21
CA ALA A 541 11.50 18.76 3.27
C ALA A 541 12.46 19.81 2.68
N GLN A 542 13.28 19.39 1.70
CA GLN A 542 14.19 20.29 1.00
C GLN A 542 13.44 21.42 0.28
N PHE A 543 12.35 21.08 -0.40
CA PHE A 543 11.59 22.07 -1.18
C PHE A 543 10.81 23.05 -0.30
N LEU A 544 10.20 22.57 0.79
CA LEU A 544 9.41 23.38 1.70
C LEU A 544 10.26 24.20 2.68
N ASN A 545 11.56 23.88 2.80
CA ASN A 545 12.52 24.53 3.69
C ASN A 545 11.94 24.67 5.10
N ASP A 546 11.80 23.54 5.78
CA ASP A 546 11.18 23.43 7.10
C ASP A 546 12.07 22.62 8.04
N ASP A 547 12.46 23.22 9.17
CA ASP A 547 13.43 22.60 10.09
C ASP A 547 12.89 21.35 10.78
N ILE A 548 11.58 21.30 11.05
CA ILE A 548 10.94 20.11 11.63
C ILE A 548 10.97 18.98 10.59
N LEU A 549 10.54 19.24 9.35
CA LEU A 549 10.61 18.23 8.28
C LEU A 549 12.06 17.74 8.07
N THR A 550 13.02 18.64 8.13
CA THR A 550 14.46 18.32 8.01
C THR A 550 14.92 17.39 9.13
N ALA A 551 14.48 17.63 10.36
CA ALA A 551 14.80 16.75 11.48
C ALA A 551 14.26 15.33 11.31
N PHE A 552 13.00 15.18 10.86
CA PHE A 552 12.46 13.85 10.58
C PHE A 552 13.28 13.10 9.53
N VAL A 553 13.53 13.72 8.36
CA VAL A 553 14.15 13.02 7.23
C VAL A 553 15.64 12.77 7.40
N THR A 554 16.27 13.38 8.40
CA THR A 554 17.69 13.20 8.76
C THR A 554 17.89 12.41 10.05
N GLY A 555 16.82 11.96 10.71
CA GLY A 555 16.89 11.27 12.00
C GLY A 555 17.41 12.16 13.13
N GLY A 556 17.07 13.46 13.10
CA GLY A 556 17.46 14.45 14.11
C GLY A 556 18.89 14.97 14.00
N LYS A 557 19.64 14.56 12.96
CA LYS A 557 21.03 15.01 12.72
C LYS A 557 21.09 16.48 12.26
N GLU A 558 20.05 16.94 11.59
CA GLU A 558 19.86 18.32 11.17
C GLU A 558 18.46 18.80 11.60
N GLY A 559 18.20 20.11 11.53
CA GLY A 559 16.97 20.70 12.04
C GLY A 559 16.95 20.85 13.56
N ASN A 560 15.85 21.38 14.10
CA ASN A 560 15.71 21.66 15.54
C ASN A 560 14.24 21.51 15.98
N PRO A 561 13.72 20.28 16.10
CA PRO A 561 12.34 20.05 16.54
C PRO A 561 12.23 20.28 18.05
N GLU A 562 11.21 21.02 18.48
CA GLU A 562 10.98 21.34 19.91
C GLU A 562 10.31 20.20 20.69
N TYR A 563 9.98 19.09 20.01
CA TYR A 563 9.24 17.96 20.56
C TYR A 563 9.75 16.66 19.96
N LEU A 564 9.35 15.54 20.56
CA LEU A 564 9.50 14.19 20.00
C LEU A 564 8.12 13.58 19.72
N THR A 565 7.20 13.78 20.66
CA THR A 565 5.85 13.22 20.62
C THR A 565 4.85 14.19 20.02
N SER A 566 3.93 13.65 19.22
CA SER A 566 2.82 14.40 18.64
C SER A 566 1.48 13.83 19.08
N TYR A 567 0.51 14.70 19.33
CA TYR A 567 -0.86 14.34 19.64
C TYR A 567 -1.83 15.16 18.80
N TYR A 568 -2.74 14.46 18.13
CA TYR A 568 -3.80 15.06 17.31
C TYR A 568 -5.15 14.78 17.96
N GLU A 569 -5.69 15.77 18.66
CA GLU A 569 -6.94 15.64 19.43
C GLU A 569 -8.14 15.28 18.54
N THR A 570 -8.24 15.86 17.34
CA THR A 570 -9.38 15.62 16.44
C THR A 570 -9.36 14.18 15.91
N ALA A 571 -8.18 13.70 15.50
CA ALA A 571 -8.00 12.33 15.02
C ALA A 571 -7.84 11.31 16.14
N SER A 572 -7.76 11.73 17.42
CA SER A 572 -7.58 10.84 18.58
C SER A 572 -6.43 9.86 18.38
N THR A 573 -5.26 10.40 18.03
CA THR A 573 -4.06 9.65 17.69
C THR A 573 -2.84 10.27 18.37
N ALA A 574 -1.98 9.45 18.95
CA ALA A 574 -0.69 9.86 19.49
C ALA A 574 0.46 9.09 18.83
N TYR A 575 1.50 9.85 18.46
CA TYR A 575 2.76 9.35 17.91
C TYR A 575 3.86 9.61 18.94
N MET A 576 4.11 8.60 19.78
CA MET A 576 5.06 8.66 20.90
C MET A 576 6.43 8.18 20.44
N ARG A 577 7.51 8.89 20.78
CA ARG A 577 8.88 8.46 20.48
C ARG A 577 9.94 9.03 21.44
N ASN A 578 11.09 8.37 21.56
CA ASN A 578 12.23 8.87 22.35
C ASN A 578 13.40 9.38 21.49
N SER A 579 13.41 9.11 20.19
CA SER A 579 14.43 9.59 19.26
C SER A 579 13.84 9.80 17.86
N TRP A 580 14.53 10.62 17.07
CA TRP A 580 14.31 10.75 15.63
C TRP A 580 15.15 9.76 14.83
N ASP A 581 16.27 9.29 15.39
CA ASP A 581 17.18 8.37 14.69
C ASP A 581 16.49 7.01 14.54
N PRO A 582 16.25 6.51 13.31
CA PRO A 582 15.57 5.24 13.09
C PRO A 582 16.27 4.04 13.72
N ASP A 583 17.59 4.09 13.95
CA ASP A 583 18.35 2.98 14.52
C ASP A 583 18.33 2.97 16.06
N GLU A 584 17.89 4.07 16.68
CA GLU A 584 17.85 4.24 18.14
C GLU A 584 16.42 4.47 18.68
N ALA A 585 15.50 4.90 17.83
CA ALA A 585 14.15 5.25 18.24
C ALA A 585 13.36 4.03 18.70
N VAL A 586 12.67 4.19 19.83
CA VAL A 586 11.44 3.47 20.16
C VAL A 586 10.28 4.39 19.80
N TYR A 587 9.40 3.91 18.93
CA TYR A 587 8.24 4.63 18.42
C TYR A 587 6.97 3.81 18.65
N ILE A 588 5.91 4.48 19.11
CA ILE A 588 4.59 3.90 19.34
C ILE A 588 3.55 4.78 18.66
N ASN A 589 2.69 4.16 17.86
CA ASN A 589 1.52 4.79 17.29
C ASN A 589 0.28 4.19 17.96
N PHE A 590 -0.43 5.01 18.74
CA PHE A 590 -1.64 4.64 19.46
C PHE A 590 -2.84 5.37 18.86
N ILE A 591 -3.78 4.59 18.34
CA ILE A 591 -4.95 5.11 17.62
C ILE A 591 -6.27 4.73 18.32
N ASN A 592 -7.17 5.70 18.41
CA ASN A 592 -8.60 5.45 18.59
C ASN A 592 -9.38 6.44 17.71
N ASN A 593 -9.11 6.36 16.40
CA ASN A 593 -9.65 7.32 15.45
C ASN A 593 -11.19 7.37 15.51
N SER A 594 -11.76 8.50 15.13
CA SER A 594 -13.21 8.72 15.02
C SER A 594 -13.71 8.69 13.56
N SER A 595 -12.79 8.59 12.59
CA SER A 595 -13.10 8.56 11.16
C SER A 595 -13.21 7.14 10.60
N ASP A 596 -14.16 6.95 9.69
CA ASP A 596 -14.41 5.68 8.98
C ASP A 596 -13.87 5.69 7.52
N GLY A 597 -13.06 6.66 7.11
CA GLY A 597 -12.45 6.62 5.78
C GLY A 597 -11.35 5.56 5.73
N HIS A 598 -11.49 4.49 4.94
CA HIS A 598 -10.46 3.45 4.77
C HIS A 598 -10.01 2.72 6.05
N TYR A 599 -10.79 2.85 7.12
CA TYR A 599 -10.57 2.26 8.44
C TYR A 599 -10.77 0.74 8.47
N HIS A 600 -10.15 0.11 9.46
CA HIS A 600 -10.51 -1.22 9.95
C HIS A 600 -11.11 -1.09 11.36
N PRO A 601 -11.90 -2.05 11.86
CA PRO A 601 -12.37 -2.02 13.24
C PRO A 601 -11.22 -2.40 14.19
N ASP A 602 -10.31 -1.46 14.39
CA ASP A 602 -9.04 -1.61 15.12
C ASP A 602 -8.90 -0.58 16.26
N SER A 603 -10.01 -0.01 16.74
CA SER A 603 -10.02 0.96 17.85
C SER A 603 -9.16 0.52 19.03
N ASN A 604 -8.42 1.48 19.60
CA ASN A 604 -7.38 1.30 20.63
C ASN A 604 -6.13 0.52 20.15
N GLN A 605 -5.89 0.35 18.85
CA GLN A 605 -4.69 -0.32 18.33
C GLN A 605 -3.39 0.40 18.69
N VAL A 606 -2.35 -0.40 18.95
CA VAL A 606 -0.97 0.03 19.17
C VAL A 606 -0.04 -0.69 18.19
N VAL A 607 0.75 0.05 17.42
CA VAL A 607 1.92 -0.50 16.69
C VAL A 607 3.21 0.06 17.28
N MET A 608 4.29 -0.71 17.18
CA MET A 608 5.58 -0.38 17.79
C MET A 608 6.72 -0.64 16.81
N TYR A 609 7.66 0.30 16.77
CA TYR A 609 8.93 0.20 16.07
C TYR A 609 10.05 0.46 17.06
N ALA A 610 11.11 -0.33 17.00
CA ALA A 610 12.30 -0.05 17.78
C ALA A 610 13.57 -0.47 17.03
N TYR A 611 14.63 0.32 17.20
CA TYR A 611 16.00 -0.04 16.83
C TYR A 611 16.14 -0.57 15.39
N GLY A 612 15.64 0.19 14.41
CA GLY A 612 15.78 -0.14 12.99
C GLY A 612 14.62 -0.91 12.36
N GLN A 613 13.65 -1.45 13.12
CA GLN A 613 12.54 -2.21 12.51
C GLN A 613 11.20 -2.17 13.27
N PRO A 614 10.08 -2.45 12.57
CA PRO A 614 8.79 -2.72 13.20
C PRO A 614 8.84 -3.99 14.06
N LEU A 615 8.28 -3.93 15.26
CA LEU A 615 8.20 -5.06 16.21
C LEU A 615 6.76 -5.51 16.45
N LEU A 616 5.83 -4.55 16.53
CA LEU A 616 4.39 -4.81 16.56
C LEU A 616 3.75 -4.12 15.36
N VAL A 617 3.10 -4.89 14.48
CA VAL A 617 2.60 -4.41 13.19
C VAL A 617 1.08 -4.54 13.09
N ASP A 618 0.46 -3.76 12.20
CA ASP A 618 -0.89 -4.05 11.72
C ASP A 618 -0.82 -5.21 10.71
N SER A 619 -1.86 -6.05 10.66
CA SER A 619 -1.91 -7.18 9.72
C SER A 619 -2.13 -6.76 8.26
N GLY A 620 -2.52 -5.51 8.00
CA GLY A 620 -2.72 -4.93 6.68
C GLY A 620 -4.05 -5.32 6.03
N ARG A 621 -4.21 -5.08 4.72
CA ARG A 621 -5.53 -5.17 4.04
C ARG A 621 -5.71 -6.29 3.03
N TYR A 622 -4.62 -6.79 2.44
CA TYR A 622 -4.53 -7.66 1.26
C TYR A 622 -5.24 -7.13 0.00
N GLY A 623 -6.56 -6.98 0.02
CA GLY A 623 -7.37 -6.55 -1.12
C GLY A 623 -8.38 -5.47 -0.75
N TYR A 624 -9.38 -5.26 -1.62
CA TYR A 624 -10.52 -4.37 -1.35
C TYR A 624 -11.86 -5.10 -1.20
N SER A 625 -11.97 -6.37 -1.61
CA SER A 625 -13.15 -7.21 -1.38
C SER A 625 -12.91 -8.67 -1.77
N GLY A 626 -13.88 -9.55 -1.45
CA GLY A 626 -14.10 -10.79 -2.18
C GLY A 626 -13.32 -12.03 -1.74
N SER A 627 -12.36 -11.91 -0.81
CA SER A 627 -11.65 -13.07 -0.22
C SER A 627 -11.88 -13.21 1.28
N ASP A 628 -11.78 -14.44 1.78
CA ASP A 628 -11.84 -14.72 3.22
C ASP A 628 -10.70 -14.03 3.98
N ILE A 629 -9.51 -13.99 3.38
CA ILE A 629 -8.33 -13.29 3.94
C ILE A 629 -8.61 -11.80 4.09
N TYR A 630 -9.13 -11.14 3.04
CA TYR A 630 -9.53 -9.73 3.12
C TYR A 630 -10.48 -9.46 4.29
N THR A 631 -11.41 -10.39 4.53
CA THR A 631 -12.40 -10.26 5.62
C THR A 631 -11.76 -10.47 6.99
N GLN A 632 -10.88 -11.48 7.12
CA GLN A 632 -10.20 -11.81 8.37
C GLN A 632 -9.26 -10.71 8.84
N LEU A 633 -8.57 -10.06 7.91
CA LEU A 633 -7.70 -8.92 8.16
C LEU A 633 -8.45 -7.65 8.64
N ARG A 634 -9.80 -7.68 8.67
CA ARG A 634 -10.67 -6.58 9.14
C ARG A 634 -11.42 -6.94 10.40
N TYR A 635 -10.95 -7.92 11.15
CA TYR A 635 -11.48 -8.25 12.45
C TYR A 635 -10.52 -7.77 13.53
N ALA A 636 -11.04 -7.39 14.70
CA ALA A 636 -10.24 -7.04 15.86
C ALA A 636 -9.20 -8.12 16.24
N SER A 637 -9.46 -9.39 15.86
CA SER A 637 -8.50 -10.50 16.02
C SER A 637 -7.20 -10.34 15.24
N ALA A 638 -7.17 -9.48 14.21
CA ALA A 638 -6.01 -9.19 13.35
C ALA A 638 -5.26 -7.90 13.75
N HIS A 639 -5.65 -7.25 14.85
CA HIS A 639 -5.09 -5.98 15.29
C HIS A 639 -4.54 -6.06 16.71
N ASN A 640 -3.65 -5.13 17.06
CA ASN A 640 -3.02 -5.06 18.38
C ASN A 640 -3.94 -4.39 19.40
N THR A 641 -5.09 -5.01 19.67
CA THR A 641 -6.16 -4.50 20.55
C THR A 641 -6.84 -5.65 21.31
N ILE A 642 -7.95 -5.37 21.99
CA ILE A 642 -8.80 -6.40 22.58
C ILE A 642 -9.80 -6.91 21.54
N GLU A 643 -9.81 -8.24 21.34
CA GLU A 643 -10.84 -8.97 20.64
C GLU A 643 -11.89 -9.51 21.64
N ALA A 644 -13.17 -9.21 21.43
CA ALA A 644 -14.27 -9.97 22.05
C ALA A 644 -14.64 -11.15 21.14
N VAL A 645 -14.24 -12.37 21.51
CA VAL A 645 -14.35 -13.54 20.63
C VAL A 645 -15.80 -13.77 20.18
N GLY A 646 -16.00 -13.85 18.87
CA GLY A 646 -17.31 -14.05 18.24
C GLY A 646 -18.21 -12.80 18.21
N VAL A 647 -17.72 -11.64 18.63
CA VAL A 647 -18.44 -10.36 18.60
C VAL A 647 -17.68 -9.39 17.69
N SER A 648 -18.36 -8.82 16.70
CA SER A 648 -17.76 -7.82 15.81
C SER A 648 -17.52 -6.51 16.56
N LEU A 649 -16.34 -5.93 16.37
CA LEU A 649 -16.06 -4.55 16.77
C LEU A 649 -16.68 -3.60 15.73
N GLY A 650 -17.47 -2.63 16.21
CA GLY A 650 -18.09 -1.59 15.38
C GLY A 650 -17.08 -0.64 14.73
N LYS A 651 -17.59 0.31 13.95
CA LYS A 651 -16.75 1.29 13.25
C LYS A 651 -16.15 2.31 14.20
N HIS A 652 -15.12 3.03 13.78
CA HIS A 652 -14.54 4.13 14.55
C HIS A 652 -15.55 5.23 14.88
N SER A 653 -16.45 5.58 13.97
CA SER A 653 -17.51 6.56 14.25
C SER A 653 -18.52 6.11 15.31
N GLU A 654 -18.60 4.80 15.57
CA GLU A 654 -19.48 4.16 16.56
C GLU A 654 -18.73 3.85 17.86
N ALA A 655 -17.41 3.63 17.77
CA ALA A 655 -16.55 3.16 18.85
C ALA A 655 -15.70 4.26 19.49
N GLY A 656 -15.27 5.23 18.69
CA GLY A 656 -14.24 6.21 19.00
C GLY A 656 -14.70 7.31 19.93
N SER A 657 -13.89 7.59 20.94
CA SER A 657 -14.00 8.80 21.75
C SER A 657 -12.62 9.45 21.81
N LYS A 658 -12.60 10.78 22.03
CA LYS A 658 -11.35 11.51 22.28
C LYS A 658 -10.56 10.82 23.38
N PHE A 659 -9.24 10.86 23.29
CA PHE A 659 -8.39 10.45 24.41
C PHE A 659 -8.84 11.20 25.66
N SER A 660 -9.20 10.44 26.68
CA SER A 660 -9.67 10.97 27.95
C SER A 660 -8.56 11.73 28.68
N HIS A 661 -7.31 11.34 28.46
CA HIS A 661 -6.12 11.95 29.04
C HIS A 661 -4.95 11.83 28.05
N PHE A 662 -4.11 12.85 27.97
CA PHE A 662 -2.83 12.84 27.28
C PHE A 662 -1.82 13.70 28.04
N ALA A 663 -0.62 13.18 28.29
CA ALA A 663 0.49 13.91 28.90
C ALA A 663 1.81 13.48 28.23
N SER A 664 2.73 14.42 28.04
CA SER A 664 4.05 14.15 27.43
C SER A 664 5.10 15.09 28.02
N ASN A 665 6.26 14.53 28.34
CA ASN A 665 7.45 15.26 28.79
C ASN A 665 8.73 14.46 28.44
N ASN A 666 9.87 14.85 29.00
CA ASN A 666 11.15 14.21 28.72
C ASN A 666 11.33 12.82 29.38
N ALA A 667 10.51 12.47 30.37
CA ALA A 667 10.58 11.19 31.09
C ALA A 667 9.56 10.17 30.54
N PHE A 668 8.35 10.61 30.17
CA PHE A 668 7.31 9.71 29.69
C PHE A 668 6.29 10.38 28.75
N ASP A 669 5.55 9.53 28.02
CA ASP A 669 4.26 9.87 27.42
C ASP A 669 3.17 8.99 28.02
N PHE A 670 1.98 9.55 28.23
CA PHE A 670 0.81 8.83 28.70
C PHE A 670 -0.41 9.19 27.88
N ALA A 671 -1.18 8.19 27.44
CA ALA A 671 -2.47 8.38 26.79
C ALA A 671 -3.49 7.37 27.30
N ALA A 672 -4.73 7.81 27.51
CA ALA A 672 -5.83 6.97 27.95
C ALA A 672 -7.06 7.14 27.06
N SER A 673 -7.59 6.04 26.54
CA SER A 673 -8.72 6.01 25.62
C SER A 673 -9.78 5.02 26.08
N THR A 674 -11.06 5.32 25.84
CA THR A 674 -12.16 4.36 26.01
C THR A 674 -12.92 4.24 24.70
N GLN A 675 -13.18 3.01 24.27
CA GLN A 675 -14.02 2.71 23.11
C GLN A 675 -15.26 1.90 23.50
N TYR A 676 -16.33 2.07 22.71
CA TYR A 676 -17.65 1.45 22.93
C TYR A 676 -18.17 0.68 21.71
N GLY A 677 -17.28 0.29 20.79
CA GLY A 677 -17.61 -0.40 19.55
C GLY A 677 -18.12 -1.83 19.75
N TYR A 678 -17.92 -2.42 20.93
CA TYR A 678 -18.56 -3.67 21.31
C TYR A 678 -19.89 -3.40 22.01
N ALA A 679 -20.95 -4.08 21.59
CA ALA A 679 -22.28 -3.91 22.19
C ALA A 679 -22.25 -4.13 23.71
N ASN A 680 -22.77 -3.13 24.46
CA ASN A 680 -22.82 -3.13 25.93
C ASN A 680 -21.47 -3.36 26.63
N THR A 681 -20.36 -3.04 25.96
CA THR A 681 -19.01 -3.30 26.46
C THR A 681 -18.15 -2.05 26.28
N ALA A 682 -17.57 -1.57 27.38
CA ALA A 682 -16.58 -0.51 27.36
C ALA A 682 -15.18 -1.12 27.44
N HIS A 683 -14.28 -0.67 26.58
CA HIS A 683 -12.87 -1.06 26.59
C HIS A 683 -12.02 0.19 26.76
N THR A 684 -11.38 0.31 27.93
CA THR A 684 -10.41 1.35 28.25
C THR A 684 -9.01 0.81 28.05
N ARG A 685 -8.17 1.54 27.32
CA ARG A 685 -6.73 1.29 27.19
C ARG A 685 -5.95 2.49 27.70
N ASN A 686 -5.02 2.24 28.62
CA ASN A 686 -4.01 3.21 29.04
C ASN A 686 -2.65 2.76 28.47
N VAL A 687 -1.92 3.66 27.85
CA VAL A 687 -0.56 3.44 27.32
C VAL A 687 0.38 4.43 28.00
N LEU A 688 1.33 3.91 28.77
CA LEU A 688 2.45 4.66 29.32
C LEU A 688 3.70 4.26 28.54
N PHE A 689 4.36 5.21 27.90
CA PHE A 689 5.65 5.03 27.26
C PHE A 689 6.72 5.73 28.10
N ILE A 690 7.62 4.96 28.70
CA ILE A 690 8.78 5.47 29.42
C ILE A 690 9.88 5.75 28.40
N LYS A 691 10.45 6.97 28.41
CA LYS A 691 11.41 7.41 27.37
C LYS A 691 12.71 6.61 27.38
N ASP A 692 13.01 5.90 28.45
CA ASP A 692 14.10 4.91 28.55
C ASP A 692 13.90 3.68 27.65
N GLY A 693 12.74 3.54 27.00
CA GLY A 693 12.60 2.69 25.82
C GLY A 693 11.62 1.53 25.97
N PHE A 694 10.66 1.57 26.90
CA PHE A 694 9.63 0.53 27.02
C PHE A 694 8.25 1.12 27.31
N ALA A 695 7.21 0.31 27.14
CA ALA A 695 5.83 0.74 27.40
C ALA A 695 5.08 -0.22 28.31
N ILE A 696 4.11 0.34 29.04
CA ILE A 696 3.12 -0.40 29.83
C ILE A 696 1.76 -0.14 29.20
N VAL A 697 1.06 -1.21 28.82
CA VAL A 697 -0.28 -1.18 28.24
C VAL A 697 -1.25 -1.88 29.19
N SER A 698 -2.24 -1.12 29.65
CA SER A 698 -3.27 -1.60 30.57
C SER A 698 -4.64 -1.53 29.91
N ASP A 699 -5.21 -2.70 29.64
CA ASP A 699 -6.56 -2.87 29.13
C ASP A 699 -7.52 -3.19 30.27
N TYR A 700 -8.63 -2.46 30.32
CA TYR A 700 -9.75 -2.74 31.20
C TYR A 700 -11.03 -2.84 30.38
N VAL A 701 -11.71 -3.97 30.50
CA VAL A 701 -12.93 -4.25 29.74
C VAL A 701 -14.07 -4.50 30.70
N LYS A 702 -15.16 -3.76 30.51
CA LYS A 702 -16.39 -3.87 31.28
C LYS A 702 -17.56 -4.11 30.34
N GLY A 703 -17.99 -5.37 30.26
CA GLY A 703 -19.17 -5.83 29.53
C GLY A 703 -20.26 -6.36 30.46
N SER A 704 -21.25 -7.03 29.87
CA SER A 704 -22.40 -7.60 30.60
C SER A 704 -22.44 -9.12 30.64
N ASN A 705 -21.64 -9.82 29.82
CA ASN A 705 -21.66 -11.27 29.68
C ASN A 705 -20.51 -11.92 30.48
N ALA A 706 -20.85 -12.67 31.53
CA ALA A 706 -19.87 -13.36 32.38
C ALA A 706 -19.10 -14.50 31.68
N ASN A 707 -19.60 -14.97 30.53
CA ASN A 707 -18.98 -16.04 29.74
C ASN A 707 -18.29 -15.51 28.47
N GLN A 708 -18.15 -14.19 28.31
CA GLN A 708 -17.45 -13.63 27.17
C GLN A 708 -15.94 -13.86 27.31
N GLU A 709 -15.34 -14.50 26.32
CA GLU A 709 -13.88 -14.56 26.17
C GLU A 709 -13.40 -13.26 25.50
N TYR A 710 -12.41 -12.64 26.11
CA TYR A 710 -11.65 -11.53 25.54
C TYR A 710 -10.21 -11.96 25.33
N ARG A 711 -9.62 -11.54 24.21
CA ARG A 711 -8.21 -11.78 23.88
C ARG A 711 -7.48 -10.46 23.66
N GLN A 712 -6.32 -10.31 24.30
CA GLN A 712 -5.35 -9.28 23.94
C GLN A 712 -4.36 -9.87 22.95
N ASN A 713 -4.28 -9.28 21.75
CA ASN A 713 -3.46 -9.80 20.66
C ASN A 713 -2.29 -8.85 20.32
N TRP A 714 -1.15 -9.42 19.92
CA TRP A 714 0.08 -8.70 19.56
C TRP A 714 0.74 -9.35 18.33
N HIS A 715 0.69 -8.68 17.19
CA HIS A 715 1.04 -9.20 15.86
C HIS A 715 2.45 -8.81 15.45
N PHE A 716 3.15 -9.78 14.85
CA PHE A 716 4.54 -9.64 14.44
C PHE A 716 4.68 -9.72 12.92
N LEU A 717 5.86 -9.34 12.42
CA LEU A 717 6.29 -9.64 11.05
C LEU A 717 6.41 -11.16 10.85
N PRO A 718 6.23 -11.70 9.63
CA PRO A 718 6.28 -13.16 9.41
C PRO A 718 7.59 -13.81 9.86
N SER A 719 8.73 -13.11 9.77
CA SER A 719 10.05 -13.61 10.18
C SER A 719 10.32 -13.68 11.70
N ASN A 720 9.31 -13.45 12.55
CA ASN A 720 9.44 -13.27 14.00
C ASN A 720 10.00 -14.44 14.82
N ASN A 721 9.69 -15.70 14.46
CA ASN A 721 10.09 -16.89 15.22
C ASN A 721 9.75 -16.79 16.72
N ALA A 722 8.52 -16.38 17.03
CA ALA A 722 8.10 -16.11 18.39
C ALA A 722 7.99 -17.39 19.23
N SER A 723 8.25 -17.22 20.52
CA SER A 723 8.10 -18.25 21.55
C SER A 723 7.27 -17.73 22.72
N MET A 724 6.60 -18.62 23.44
CA MET A 724 5.81 -18.31 24.65
C MET A 724 6.29 -19.18 25.81
N GLU A 725 6.61 -18.54 26.94
CA GLU A 725 6.89 -19.21 28.22
C GLU A 725 6.04 -18.55 29.33
N GLY A 726 5.12 -19.33 29.91
CA GLY A 726 4.13 -18.77 30.84
C GLY A 726 3.31 -17.65 30.19
N ASN A 727 3.38 -16.45 30.75
CA ASN A 727 2.73 -15.25 30.21
C ASN A 727 3.71 -14.31 29.49
N VAL A 728 4.89 -14.80 29.11
CA VAL A 728 5.93 -14.03 28.44
C VAL A 728 6.11 -14.54 27.01
N ALA A 729 5.84 -13.67 26.02
CA ALA A 729 6.16 -13.92 24.63
C ALA A 729 7.44 -13.18 24.24
N LYS A 730 8.29 -13.81 23.42
CA LYS A 730 9.50 -13.19 22.86
C LYS A 730 9.56 -13.41 21.35
N THR A 731 9.91 -12.38 20.58
CA THR A 731 10.34 -12.57 19.18
C THR A 731 11.82 -12.95 19.13
N ASN A 732 12.24 -13.63 18.06
CA ASN A 732 13.61 -14.06 17.82
C ASN A 732 14.05 -13.75 16.37
N PHE A 733 13.94 -12.50 15.96
CA PHE A 733 14.51 -12.01 14.71
C PHE A 733 16.03 -12.10 14.76
N TYR A 734 16.64 -12.71 13.74
CA TYR A 734 18.08 -12.91 13.71
C TYR A 734 18.82 -11.61 13.38
N LYS A 735 19.77 -11.23 14.24
CA LYS A 735 20.58 -9.99 14.14
C LYS A 735 19.77 -8.69 13.98
N LYS A 736 18.49 -8.71 14.33
CA LYS A 736 17.64 -7.52 14.37
C LYS A 736 17.05 -7.36 15.77
N ALA A 737 16.41 -6.23 16.03
CA ALA A 737 15.77 -5.92 17.30
C ALA A 737 14.67 -6.94 17.66
N ASN A 738 14.39 -7.14 18.94
CA ASN A 738 13.34 -8.05 19.40
C ASN A 738 12.42 -7.37 20.41
N ILE A 739 11.30 -8.02 20.73
CA ILE A 739 10.38 -7.57 21.78
C ILE A 739 10.08 -8.71 22.75
N THR A 740 10.09 -8.36 24.04
CA THR A 740 9.54 -9.17 25.12
C THR A 740 8.19 -8.58 25.54
N ILE A 741 7.15 -9.41 25.54
CA ILE A 741 5.79 -9.06 25.96
C ILE A 741 5.47 -9.87 27.21
N ALA A 742 5.38 -9.20 28.36
CA ALA A 742 5.09 -9.85 29.63
C ALA A 742 3.74 -9.38 30.17
N VAL A 743 2.80 -10.31 30.35
CA VAL A 743 1.46 -10.04 30.88
C VAL A 743 1.36 -10.51 32.32
N ALA A 744 0.89 -9.64 33.22
CA ALA A 744 0.84 -9.93 34.65
C ALA A 744 0.01 -11.17 35.00
N ASP A 745 -1.10 -11.38 34.28
CA ASP A 745 -2.02 -12.50 34.48
C ASP A 745 -2.83 -12.77 33.20
N ALA A 746 -3.02 -14.04 32.86
CA ALA A 746 -3.85 -14.53 31.76
C ALA A 746 -4.39 -15.94 32.10
N GLN A 747 -5.58 -16.30 31.61
CA GLN A 747 -6.12 -17.66 31.76
C GLN A 747 -5.49 -18.64 30.77
N ASP A 748 -5.13 -18.15 29.59
CA ASP A 748 -4.42 -18.88 28.54
C ASP A 748 -3.56 -17.89 27.75
N ALA A 749 -2.35 -18.31 27.40
CA ALA A 749 -1.37 -17.54 26.64
C ALA A 749 -0.75 -18.45 25.58
N GLN A 750 -0.78 -18.02 24.31
CA GLN A 750 -0.27 -18.82 23.20
C GLN A 750 0.20 -17.97 22.02
N ILE A 751 1.13 -18.53 21.24
CA ILE A 751 1.42 -18.05 19.89
C ILE A 751 0.38 -18.65 18.94
N ARG A 752 -0.37 -17.78 18.26
CA ARG A 752 -1.38 -18.15 17.27
C ARG A 752 -0.89 -17.81 15.87
N LYS A 753 -1.47 -18.49 14.88
CA LYS A 753 -1.23 -18.21 13.46
C LYS A 753 -2.23 -17.19 12.95
N GLY A 754 -1.74 -16.25 12.15
CA GLY A 754 -2.51 -15.24 11.44
C GLY A 754 -1.92 -14.96 10.08
N TYR A 755 -2.19 -13.76 9.56
CA TYR A 755 -1.69 -13.31 8.27
C TYR A 755 -1.06 -11.94 8.41
N HIS A 756 -0.10 -11.65 7.54
CA HIS A 756 0.42 -10.31 7.36
C HIS A 756 0.37 -9.97 5.86
N SER A 757 -0.20 -8.80 5.57
CA SER A 757 -0.31 -8.24 4.24
C SER A 757 0.44 -6.91 4.21
N ALA A 758 1.74 -6.98 3.94
CA ALA A 758 2.56 -5.79 3.82
C ALA A 758 2.03 -4.83 2.75
N ASN A 759 1.43 -5.34 1.66
CA ASN A 759 1.01 -4.50 0.54
C ASN A 759 -0.20 -5.10 -0.19
N TYR A 760 -0.86 -4.28 -1.01
CA TYR A 760 -2.00 -4.72 -1.82
C TYR A 760 -1.66 -5.89 -2.76
N GLY A 761 -2.31 -7.04 -2.58
CA GLY A 761 -2.05 -8.29 -3.31
C GLY A 761 -1.05 -9.23 -2.69
N LEU A 762 -0.40 -8.81 -1.61
CA LEU A 762 0.59 -9.59 -0.92
C LEU A 762 0.01 -10.12 0.37
N VAL A 763 0.18 -11.42 0.61
CA VAL A 763 -0.17 -12.02 1.90
C VAL A 763 0.76 -13.19 2.21
N ALA A 764 1.23 -13.23 3.45
CA ALA A 764 2.03 -14.30 4.03
C ALA A 764 1.40 -14.79 5.35
N GLU A 765 1.71 -16.03 5.73
CA GLU A 765 1.42 -16.51 7.08
C GLU A 765 2.27 -15.73 8.08
N SER A 766 1.68 -15.33 9.21
CA SER A 766 2.40 -14.72 10.33
C SER A 766 1.96 -15.33 11.65
N GLU A 767 2.59 -14.90 12.74
CA GLU A 767 2.29 -15.32 14.10
C GLU A 767 2.00 -14.09 14.97
N TYR A 768 1.22 -14.30 16.03
CA TYR A 768 0.90 -13.27 17.02
C TYR A 768 0.77 -13.89 18.42
N ALA A 769 1.17 -13.14 19.44
CA ALA A 769 0.93 -13.52 20.83
C ALA A 769 -0.51 -13.19 21.22
N SER A 770 -1.20 -14.10 21.90
CA SER A 770 -2.59 -13.95 22.31
C SER A 770 -2.77 -14.38 23.76
N TYR A 771 -3.38 -13.51 24.56
CA TYR A 771 -3.65 -13.73 25.98
C TYR A 771 -5.15 -13.62 26.24
N SER A 772 -5.75 -14.63 26.86
CA SER A 772 -7.20 -14.69 27.04
C SER A 772 -7.65 -14.61 28.51
N LYS A 773 -8.82 -14.01 28.72
CA LYS A 773 -9.59 -14.06 29.97
C LYS A 773 -11.07 -14.14 29.65
N THR A 774 -11.81 -14.90 30.45
CA THR A 774 -13.28 -14.97 30.38
C THR A 774 -13.91 -14.25 31.55
N GLY A 775 -14.89 -13.39 31.30
CA GLY A 775 -15.63 -12.68 32.33
C GLY A 775 -16.43 -11.50 31.79
N SER A 776 -17.31 -10.92 32.61
CA SER A 776 -17.99 -9.67 32.27
C SER A 776 -17.13 -8.44 32.55
N GLU A 777 -16.07 -8.61 33.33
CA GLU A 777 -15.17 -7.53 33.73
C GLU A 777 -13.77 -8.13 33.85
N ILE A 778 -12.84 -7.70 32.99
CA ILE A 778 -11.47 -8.24 32.91
C ILE A 778 -10.45 -7.10 32.82
N LYS A 779 -9.19 -7.42 33.11
CA LYS A 779 -8.05 -6.52 32.99
C LYS A 779 -6.83 -7.28 32.47
N PHE A 780 -6.05 -6.66 31.59
CA PHE A 780 -4.71 -7.08 31.20
C PHE A 780 -3.73 -5.94 31.50
N ASP A 781 -2.63 -6.25 32.18
CA ASP A 781 -1.54 -5.31 32.43
C ASP A 781 -0.28 -5.91 31.79
N THR A 782 0.26 -5.20 30.80
CA THR A 782 1.27 -5.73 29.86
C THR A 782 2.47 -4.80 29.79
N VAL A 783 3.67 -5.35 29.89
CA VAL A 783 4.91 -4.63 29.60
C VAL A 783 5.39 -5.04 28.21
N LEU A 784 5.65 -4.04 27.37
CA LEU A 784 6.23 -4.15 26.04
C LEU A 784 7.66 -3.63 26.09
N TYR A 785 8.63 -4.54 26.06
CA TYR A 785 10.05 -4.19 26.19
C TYR A 785 10.83 -4.59 24.93
N PRO A 786 11.22 -3.62 24.07
CA PRO A 786 12.08 -3.88 22.94
C PRO A 786 13.56 -4.02 23.35
N THR A 787 14.31 -4.89 22.69
CA THR A 787 15.77 -5.04 22.86
C THR A 787 16.50 -4.84 21.53
N LYS A 788 17.74 -4.36 21.56
CA LYS A 788 18.57 -4.27 20.35
C LYS A 788 18.99 -5.68 19.89
N ALA A 789 19.54 -5.76 18.68
CA ALA A 789 20.04 -7.01 18.14
C ALA A 789 21.09 -7.67 19.05
N GLY A 790 20.82 -8.90 19.49
CA GLY A 790 21.73 -9.67 20.35
C GLY A 790 21.60 -9.36 21.85
N GLU A 791 20.75 -8.41 22.23
CA GLU A 791 20.38 -8.17 23.63
C GLU A 791 19.15 -9.01 24.01
N ASP A 792 19.08 -9.38 25.28
CA ASP A 792 17.93 -10.03 25.90
C ASP A 792 17.60 -9.30 27.21
N VAL A 793 16.39 -9.50 27.69
CA VAL A 793 15.91 -8.94 28.94
C VAL A 793 15.14 -10.00 29.71
N ASP A 794 15.33 -10.04 31.02
CA ASP A 794 14.59 -10.91 31.93
C ASP A 794 13.96 -10.10 33.06
N PHE A 795 12.63 -10.17 33.13
CA PHE A 795 11.86 -9.54 34.19
C PHE A 795 10.52 -10.25 34.36
N THR A 796 9.95 -10.07 35.54
CA THR A 796 8.63 -10.60 35.89
C THR A 796 7.65 -9.46 36.11
N VAL A 797 6.38 -9.71 35.82
CA VAL A 797 5.30 -8.76 36.04
C VAL A 797 4.27 -9.40 36.97
N THR A 798 4.03 -8.77 38.12
CA THR A 798 3.11 -9.28 39.14
C THR A 798 1.93 -8.32 39.33
N ASP A 799 0.68 -8.81 39.22
CA ASP A 799 -0.53 -8.01 39.51
C ASP A 799 -0.75 -7.89 41.03
N LEU A 800 -0.45 -6.72 41.59
CA LEU A 800 -0.67 -6.42 43.01
C LEU A 800 -2.15 -6.10 43.31
N ALA A 801 -3.00 -5.95 42.29
CA ALA A 801 -4.41 -5.63 42.43
C ALA A 801 -5.32 -6.61 41.67
N ALA A 802 -4.96 -7.90 41.62
CA ALA A 802 -5.72 -8.93 40.92
C ALA A 802 -7.23 -8.95 41.23
N ASN A 803 -7.59 -8.62 42.48
CA ASN A 803 -8.99 -8.57 42.95
C ASN A 803 -9.68 -7.21 42.77
N ASN A 804 -8.98 -6.18 42.31
CA ASN A 804 -9.52 -4.83 42.13
C ASN A 804 -9.29 -4.32 40.70
N LYS A 805 -10.27 -4.57 39.82
CA LYS A 805 -10.20 -4.23 38.39
C LYS A 805 -10.39 -2.74 38.09
N ASN A 806 -10.80 -1.95 39.07
CA ASN A 806 -10.91 -0.49 38.94
C ASN A 806 -9.55 0.20 38.81
N LYS A 807 -8.46 -0.52 39.05
CA LYS A 807 -7.10 -0.04 38.86
C LYS A 807 -6.20 -1.10 38.23
N SER A 808 -5.23 -0.61 37.49
CA SER A 808 -4.02 -1.34 37.16
C SER A 808 -2.99 -1.06 38.25
N LEU A 809 -2.37 -2.10 38.80
CA LEU A 809 -1.31 -1.99 39.79
C LEU A 809 -0.40 -3.20 39.63
N ILE A 810 0.77 -3.01 39.02
CA ILE A 810 1.73 -4.07 38.79
C ILE A 810 3.08 -3.73 39.40
N LYS A 811 3.80 -4.76 39.81
CA LYS A 811 5.22 -4.70 40.13
C LYS A 811 6.00 -5.36 39.00
N ILE A 812 7.06 -4.69 38.56
CA ILE A 812 8.05 -5.21 37.61
C ILE A 812 9.34 -5.47 38.39
N GLU A 813 9.90 -6.67 38.28
CA GLU A 813 11.12 -7.08 38.99
C GLU A 813 12.05 -7.87 38.07
N GLY A 814 13.35 -7.50 38.06
CA GLY A 814 14.38 -8.14 37.25
C GLY A 814 15.39 -7.12 36.73
N ASP A 815 15.66 -7.17 35.43
CA ASP A 815 16.52 -6.20 34.72
C ASP A 815 15.96 -4.78 34.70
N ILE A 816 14.65 -4.63 34.95
CA ILE A 816 13.99 -3.35 35.24
C ILE A 816 13.12 -3.50 36.49
N ASN A 817 13.12 -2.48 37.36
CA ASN A 817 12.38 -2.51 38.61
C ASN A 817 11.45 -1.30 38.75
N GLY A 818 10.15 -1.55 38.92
CA GLY A 818 9.19 -0.46 39.05
C GLY A 818 7.82 -0.87 39.54
N ILE A 819 7.04 0.12 39.99
CA ILE A 819 5.63 -0.04 40.36
C ILE A 819 4.81 0.88 39.46
N TYR A 820 3.90 0.29 38.69
CA TYR A 820 2.98 1.04 37.85
C TYR A 820 1.57 1.00 38.43
N TYR A 821 0.94 2.17 38.50
CA TYR A 821 -0.43 2.38 38.91
C TYR A 821 -1.19 3.19 37.85
N ALA A 822 -2.41 2.77 37.50
CA ALA A 822 -3.33 3.59 36.74
C ALA A 822 -4.79 3.36 37.12
N LYS A 823 -5.57 4.44 37.15
CA LYS A 823 -7.01 4.39 37.35
C LYS A 823 -7.70 3.86 36.09
N ASN A 824 -8.45 2.78 36.21
CA ASN A 824 -9.34 2.30 35.14
C ASN A 824 -10.74 2.93 35.24
N THR A 825 -11.13 3.41 36.44
CA THR A 825 -12.40 4.12 36.69
C THR A 825 -12.19 5.38 37.55
N VAL A 826 -13.21 6.26 37.65
CA VAL A 826 -13.05 7.68 38.05
C VAL A 826 -13.33 8.00 39.53
N PHE A 827 -13.68 7.04 40.39
CA PHE A 827 -14.51 7.36 41.57
C PHE A 827 -13.82 7.43 42.96
N SER A 828 -12.52 7.19 43.10
CA SER A 828 -11.83 7.42 44.38
C SER A 828 -10.32 7.59 44.23
N ASP A 829 -9.70 8.09 45.29
CA ASP A 829 -8.24 8.13 45.43
C ASP A 829 -7.64 6.73 45.30
N GLY A 830 -6.49 6.68 44.65
CA GLY A 830 -5.68 5.50 44.45
C GLY A 830 -4.93 5.12 45.71
N VAL A 831 -5.04 3.86 46.09
CA VAL A 831 -4.15 3.22 47.07
C VAL A 831 -3.14 2.40 46.28
N ILE A 832 -1.86 2.72 46.40
CA ILE A 832 -0.76 2.03 45.70
C ILE A 832 -0.20 0.92 46.60
N SER A 833 0.06 1.24 47.86
CA SER A 833 0.48 0.29 48.91
C SER A 833 -0.27 0.57 50.23
N GLU A 834 0.10 -0.11 51.33
CA GLU A 834 -0.50 0.18 52.65
C GLU A 834 -0.22 1.63 53.11
N ASP A 835 0.95 2.16 52.72
CA ASP A 835 1.45 3.46 53.15
C ASP A 835 1.34 4.54 52.05
N GLU A 836 1.17 4.16 50.78
CA GLU A 836 1.15 5.11 49.65
C GLU A 836 -0.23 5.32 49.04
N LYS A 837 -0.62 6.60 48.93
CA LYS A 837 -1.90 7.03 48.34
C LYS A 837 -1.72 8.20 47.41
N THR A 838 -2.55 8.26 46.37
CA THR A 838 -2.52 9.35 45.40
C THR A 838 -3.88 9.56 44.75
N ASP A 839 -4.19 10.79 44.36
CA ASP A 839 -5.30 11.08 43.46
C ASP A 839 -4.91 11.00 41.98
N ALA A 840 -3.66 10.69 41.66
CA ALA A 840 -3.15 10.59 40.29
C ALA A 840 -4.02 9.71 39.38
N LYS A 841 -4.13 10.09 38.11
CA LYS A 841 -4.66 9.23 37.04
C LYS A 841 -3.71 8.06 36.78
N MET A 842 -2.41 8.33 36.79
CA MET A 842 -1.33 7.37 36.56
C MET A 842 -0.13 7.74 37.43
N ALA A 843 0.54 6.73 37.97
CA ALA A 843 1.84 6.87 38.62
C ALA A 843 2.77 5.71 38.20
N TYR A 844 4.04 6.00 37.95
CA TYR A 844 5.10 5.02 37.76
C TYR A 844 6.25 5.36 38.70
N ILE A 845 6.53 4.46 39.63
CA ILE A 845 7.64 4.55 40.57
C ILE A 845 8.78 3.72 39.97
N ASN A 846 9.87 4.37 39.62
CA ASN A 846 11.09 3.70 39.20
C ASN A 846 11.91 3.35 40.45
N LEU A 847 12.10 2.05 40.70
CA LEU A 847 12.81 1.57 41.89
C LEU A 847 14.32 1.54 41.69
N ASP A 848 14.80 1.69 40.46
CA ASP A 848 16.23 1.67 40.14
C ASP A 848 16.90 3.04 40.41
N ASP A 849 16.16 4.14 40.30
CA ASP A 849 16.66 5.51 40.49
C ASP A 849 15.90 6.34 41.54
N ASP A 850 14.97 5.72 42.28
CA ASP A 850 14.16 6.35 43.33
C ASP A 850 13.35 7.57 42.84
N SER A 851 12.81 7.51 41.61
CA SER A 851 11.98 8.57 41.01
C SER A 851 10.51 8.17 40.84
N ILE A 852 9.64 9.18 40.75
CA ILE A 852 8.22 8.97 40.44
C ILE A 852 7.72 9.85 39.30
N SER A 853 7.06 9.23 38.32
CA SER A 853 6.33 9.90 37.25
C SER A 853 4.83 9.86 37.52
N VAL A 854 4.15 11.01 37.50
CA VAL A 854 2.70 11.10 37.79
C VAL A 854 1.93 11.90 36.72
N VAL A 855 0.65 11.56 36.53
CA VAL A 855 -0.31 12.32 35.71
C VAL A 855 -1.52 12.70 36.56
N ASP A 856 -1.89 13.99 36.52
CA ASP A 856 -3.04 14.59 37.21
C ASP A 856 -3.08 14.30 38.73
N ALA A 857 -1.94 14.46 39.40
CA ALA A 857 -1.83 14.31 40.85
C ALA A 857 -1.87 15.68 41.55
N THR A 858 -2.74 15.84 42.56
CA THR A 858 -2.65 16.94 43.52
C THR A 858 -1.94 16.51 44.81
N TYR A 859 -1.87 15.21 45.09
CA TYR A 859 -1.06 14.67 46.17
C TYR A 859 -0.51 13.27 45.86
N PHE A 860 0.62 12.97 46.50
CA PHE A 860 1.19 11.63 46.62
C PHE A 860 1.73 11.48 48.04
N GLU A 861 0.99 10.78 48.90
CA GLU A 861 1.32 10.61 50.32
C GLU A 861 2.15 9.34 50.51
N GLY A 862 3.13 9.37 51.41
CA GLY A 862 3.92 8.19 51.81
C GLY A 862 5.17 7.88 50.97
N ALA A 863 5.51 8.73 49.99
CA ALA A 863 6.71 8.55 49.16
C ALA A 863 7.96 9.19 49.79
N ASP A 864 9.05 8.43 49.86
CA ASP A 864 10.42 8.91 50.12
C ASP A 864 11.17 9.25 48.80
N PHE A 865 10.46 9.31 47.67
CA PHE A 865 10.99 9.47 46.31
C PHE A 865 11.02 10.94 45.84
N GLU A 866 11.93 11.31 44.92
CA GLU A 866 11.88 12.62 44.25
C GLU A 866 10.74 12.65 43.21
N ILE A 867 9.83 13.63 43.34
CA ILE A 867 8.67 13.85 42.43
C ILE A 867 9.06 14.73 41.25
#